data_AF-A0A1Q7ZVJ3-F1
#
_entry.id   AF-A0A1Q7ZVJ3-F1
#
_cell.length_a   1.000
_cell.length_b   1.000
_cell.length_c   1.000
_cell.angle_alpha   90.00
_cell.angle_beta   90.00
_cell.angle_gamma   90.00
#
_symmetry.space_group_name_H-M   'P 1'
#
loop_
_entity.id
_entity.type
_entity.pdbx_description
1 polymer ?
#
loop_
_entity_poly.entity_id
_entity_poly.type
_entity_poly.pdbx_seq_one_letter_code
_entity_poly.pdbx_strand_id
1 'polypeptide(L)'
;MRVFADLQVHSPYSRATSKNMNLKELARFASMKGLDIIGTGDFTHPDWRKEIRRDLQDISDSGLYRLRDGAFQVQYMITGEVNTTFSFGDKSRRIHHCLLAPSIESADAVGDRLAKYGNLSSDGRPTLRATAPELVDEVLEADGECVIFPAHAWTPWFSLFGANSGFDSFTDCYQDRSDKIFALETGMSCYDSQTEALTSHGWKKIYEIEYDDEVCTLNTESEAIEFQKPQGIFVYDYNGAMYKLKTQRVDLLVTPNHKLVYRPCDFRLEKALRLDEARILLGKSKRLKKDGTWRGRDGDSFLLPSTESKHGSRYYSGRRIIREKSVPIIPWLKFFGFWIAEGWVTESIGEYSVYLSNRKMRLLTQLKQILKTFGYKPIIAKDRNGYRLRVRNVQLFHYLQQFSGASNKFVPNNIKNLSARLLRIFFEWYIKGDGHRYGRKGRGLSATTISLRLRDDLQEIALKLGMSAYFKLHRGKGTLLSSLSQEKHYRQSEDSWNVYFIRKNEPAVIPSMIKARGHTEHWVSYNGIVSCVSVPNKTVYVRRNGVPVWSGNSDPPMNWRLSQLDRLCLVSNSDAHSAWPWRLGREANVFDLDHVTYQNLVDAIREKDSRRLLFTIETSPAYGKYHWTGHRECQVSMSGKDAQRLNDRCPRCGKKMTRGVEERIEELADRAEGYVPKDPIRYRHLLPLSEIIGLVFGQANPASTKVWNIYNLLVGKFGREYSVMLDAPEDQLLATAGPEVSSAIIRVRNDDIYVEPGYDGVYGKLDLSKPAPVRKSAASGLQQFA
;
A
#
# COMPACT_ATOMS: atom_id res chain seq x y z
N MET A 1 -8.74 23.47 -20.83
CA MET A 1 -10.04 23.31 -20.12
C MET A 1 -10.20 21.87 -19.66
N ARG A 2 -10.56 21.62 -18.39
CA ARG A 2 -10.80 20.27 -17.86
C ARG A 2 -12.04 19.64 -18.53
N VAL A 3 -11.90 18.41 -19.03
CA VAL A 3 -12.94 17.63 -19.72
C VAL A 3 -12.99 16.21 -19.13
N PHE A 4 -14.17 15.75 -18.73
CA PHE A 4 -14.42 14.38 -18.28
C PHE A 4 -15.03 13.54 -19.42
N ALA A 5 -14.40 12.43 -19.79
CA ALA A 5 -14.82 11.59 -20.92
C ALA A 5 -14.87 10.09 -20.61
N ASP A 6 -15.97 9.44 -20.97
CA ASP A 6 -16.20 8.00 -20.85
C ASP A 6 -16.51 7.41 -22.23
N LEU A 7 -15.50 6.81 -22.86
CA LEU A 7 -15.50 6.53 -24.31
C LEU A 7 -16.10 5.16 -24.66
N GLN A 8 -16.23 4.26 -23.68
CA GLN A 8 -16.67 2.87 -23.87
C GLN A 8 -17.98 2.61 -23.09
N VAL A 9 -19.09 2.70 -23.81
CA VAL A 9 -20.46 2.43 -23.35
C VAL A 9 -21.19 1.62 -24.42
N HIS A 10 -22.38 1.08 -24.11
CA HIS A 10 -23.13 0.22 -25.04
C HIS A 10 -24.54 0.71 -25.36
N SER A 11 -25.00 0.39 -26.57
CA SER A 11 -26.33 0.72 -27.09
C SER A 11 -27.41 -0.25 -26.60
N PRO A 12 -28.71 0.05 -26.83
CA PRO A 12 -29.81 -0.90 -26.57
C PRO A 12 -29.70 -2.22 -27.38
N TYR A 13 -28.82 -2.28 -28.37
CA TYR A 13 -28.62 -3.44 -29.26
C TYR A 13 -27.53 -4.41 -28.77
N SER A 14 -26.69 -4.00 -27.80
CA SER A 14 -25.70 -4.90 -27.18
C SER A 14 -26.36 -5.94 -26.27
N ARG A 15 -25.81 -7.16 -26.26
CA ARG A 15 -26.22 -8.19 -25.28
C ARG A 15 -26.10 -7.68 -23.84
N ALA A 16 -27.04 -8.12 -23.00
CA ALA A 16 -27.18 -7.77 -21.57
C ALA A 16 -27.29 -6.26 -21.25
N THR A 17 -27.58 -5.42 -22.24
CA THR A 17 -27.67 -3.96 -22.10
C THR A 17 -29.11 -3.49 -21.90
N SER A 18 -29.30 -2.38 -21.17
CA SER A 18 -30.63 -1.83 -20.89
C SER A 18 -31.25 -1.17 -22.13
N LYS A 19 -32.55 -1.40 -22.35
CA LYS A 19 -33.34 -0.68 -23.37
C LYS A 19 -33.33 0.86 -23.18
N ASN A 20 -32.98 1.34 -22.00
CA ASN A 20 -32.86 2.76 -21.70
C ASN A 20 -31.48 3.35 -22.07
N MET A 21 -30.60 2.61 -22.74
CA MET A 21 -29.34 3.14 -23.30
C MET A 21 -29.53 3.96 -24.59
N ASN A 22 -30.69 4.59 -24.77
CA ASN A 22 -30.89 5.53 -25.87
C ASN A 22 -30.08 6.82 -25.62
N LEU A 23 -29.78 7.57 -26.68
CA LEU A 23 -28.96 8.77 -26.62
C LEU A 23 -29.53 9.82 -25.65
N LYS A 24 -30.85 9.99 -25.60
CA LYS A 24 -31.46 11.02 -24.72
C LYS A 24 -31.27 10.72 -23.23
N GLU A 25 -31.45 9.47 -22.80
CA GLU A 25 -31.21 9.06 -21.42
C GLU A 25 -29.71 8.96 -21.10
N LEU A 26 -28.86 8.60 -22.07
CA LEU A 26 -27.41 8.66 -21.93
C LEU A 26 -26.92 10.08 -21.66
N ALA A 27 -27.28 11.07 -22.50
CA ALA A 27 -26.88 12.47 -22.30
C ALA A 27 -27.42 13.04 -20.99
N ARG A 28 -28.66 12.69 -20.62
CA ARG A 28 -29.29 13.06 -19.35
C ARG A 28 -28.45 12.60 -18.16
N PHE A 29 -28.17 11.30 -18.06
CA PHE A 29 -27.43 10.77 -16.91
C PHE A 29 -25.93 11.07 -16.97
N ALA A 30 -25.34 11.24 -18.15
CA ALA A 30 -23.98 11.78 -18.32
C ALA A 30 -23.88 13.20 -17.76
N SER A 31 -24.86 14.07 -18.05
CA SER A 31 -24.93 15.43 -17.51
C SER A 31 -25.04 15.43 -15.99
N MET A 32 -25.87 14.54 -15.42
CA MET A 32 -26.01 14.38 -13.96
C MET A 32 -24.75 13.78 -13.31
N LYS A 33 -24.09 12.84 -14.00
CA LYS A 33 -22.81 12.25 -13.59
C LYS A 33 -21.68 13.29 -13.64
N GLY A 34 -21.74 14.19 -14.61
CA GLY A 34 -20.75 15.23 -14.84
C GLY A 34 -19.75 14.93 -15.94
N LEU A 35 -20.05 13.98 -16.82
CA LEU A 35 -19.30 13.74 -18.05
C LEU A 35 -19.58 14.86 -19.05
N ASP A 36 -18.54 15.40 -19.67
CA ASP A 36 -18.64 16.41 -20.73
C ASP A 36 -18.68 15.73 -22.12
N ILE A 37 -17.99 14.60 -22.27
CA ILE A 37 -18.03 13.71 -23.45
C ILE A 37 -18.45 12.30 -23.02
N ILE A 38 -19.25 11.64 -23.86
CA ILE A 38 -19.44 10.18 -23.82
C ILE A 38 -19.30 9.55 -25.20
N GLY A 39 -19.01 8.25 -25.23
CA GLY A 39 -19.16 7.44 -26.44
C GLY A 39 -20.64 7.28 -26.84
N THR A 40 -20.91 7.08 -28.14
CA THR A 40 -22.22 6.57 -28.60
C THR A 40 -22.42 5.10 -28.23
N GLY A 41 -21.33 4.34 -28.15
CA GLY A 41 -21.35 2.88 -28.12
C GLY A 41 -21.79 2.26 -29.44
N ASP A 42 -21.35 1.02 -29.67
CA ASP A 42 -21.86 0.07 -30.66
C ASP A 42 -22.15 0.61 -32.09
N PHE A 43 -21.40 1.59 -32.62
CA PHE A 43 -21.71 2.16 -33.94
C PHE A 43 -21.74 1.12 -35.08
N THR A 44 -21.16 -0.07 -34.91
CA THR A 44 -21.21 -1.12 -35.92
C THR A 44 -22.62 -1.66 -36.17
N HIS A 45 -23.57 -1.52 -35.23
CA HIS A 45 -24.96 -1.95 -35.44
C HIS A 45 -25.73 -0.99 -36.38
N PRO A 46 -26.28 -1.46 -37.50
CA PRO A 46 -26.82 -0.59 -38.54
C PRO A 46 -28.11 0.13 -38.16
N ASP A 47 -28.94 -0.41 -37.26
CA ASP A 47 -30.12 0.31 -36.78
C ASP A 47 -29.74 1.37 -35.74
N TRP A 48 -28.70 1.12 -34.93
CA TRP A 48 -28.18 2.12 -34.02
C TRP A 48 -27.58 3.33 -34.77
N ARG A 49 -26.87 3.13 -35.89
CA ARG A 49 -26.41 4.26 -36.74
C ARG A 49 -27.55 5.10 -37.29
N LYS A 50 -28.72 4.50 -37.59
CA LYS A 50 -29.92 5.26 -37.99
C LYS A 50 -30.40 6.14 -36.84
N GLU A 51 -30.39 5.65 -35.60
CA GLU A 51 -30.75 6.46 -34.43
C GLU A 51 -29.72 7.56 -34.13
N ILE A 52 -28.41 7.25 -34.20
CA ILE A 52 -27.32 8.22 -34.09
C ILE A 52 -27.49 9.35 -35.12
N ARG A 53 -27.65 9.03 -36.41
CA ARG A 53 -27.82 10.02 -37.48
C ARG A 53 -29.14 10.80 -37.36
N ARG A 54 -30.21 10.17 -36.85
CA ARG A 54 -31.50 10.81 -36.56
C ARG A 54 -31.39 11.84 -35.44
N ASP A 55 -30.84 11.45 -34.29
CA ASP A 55 -30.94 12.23 -33.05
C ASP A 55 -29.73 13.13 -32.78
N LEU A 56 -28.56 12.84 -33.36
CA LEU A 56 -27.37 13.67 -33.20
C LEU A 56 -27.14 14.60 -34.40
N GLN A 57 -26.52 15.74 -34.12
CA GLN A 57 -25.91 16.65 -35.09
C GLN A 57 -24.44 16.88 -34.73
N ASP A 58 -23.63 17.19 -35.74
CA ASP A 58 -22.25 17.63 -35.56
C ASP A 58 -22.15 18.97 -34.78
N ILE A 59 -20.99 19.21 -34.18
CA ILE A 59 -20.60 20.46 -33.50
C ILE A 59 -19.43 21.13 -34.26
N SER A 60 -19.74 21.76 -35.40
CA SER A 60 -18.81 22.69 -36.10
C SER A 60 -17.44 22.08 -36.43
N ASP A 61 -17.45 20.93 -37.11
CA ASP A 61 -16.26 20.22 -37.62
C ASP A 61 -15.31 19.72 -36.51
N SER A 62 -15.79 19.62 -35.26
CA SER A 62 -14.99 19.15 -34.13
C SER A 62 -14.78 17.63 -34.08
N GLY A 63 -15.46 16.86 -34.95
CA GLY A 63 -15.57 15.40 -34.85
C GLY A 63 -16.36 14.92 -33.62
N LEU A 64 -17.15 15.81 -33.02
CA LEU A 64 -17.99 15.53 -31.84
C LEU A 64 -19.40 16.02 -32.10
N TYR A 65 -20.37 15.35 -31.48
CA TYR A 65 -21.79 15.46 -31.80
C TYR A 65 -22.62 15.86 -30.58
N ARG A 66 -23.81 16.41 -30.77
CA ARG A 66 -24.79 16.67 -29.69
C ARG A 66 -26.20 16.30 -30.13
N LEU A 67 -27.11 16.11 -29.18
CA LEU A 67 -28.53 15.90 -29.46
C LEU A 67 -29.12 17.10 -30.23
N ARG A 68 -29.88 16.83 -31.29
CA ARG A 68 -30.56 17.85 -32.12
C ARG A 68 -31.60 18.67 -31.36
N ASP A 69 -32.16 18.12 -30.28
CA ASP A 69 -33.11 18.84 -29.43
C ASP A 69 -32.45 19.81 -28.45
N GLY A 70 -31.12 19.82 -28.36
CA GLY A 70 -30.33 20.69 -27.48
C GLY A 70 -30.58 20.48 -25.98
N ALA A 71 -31.24 19.40 -25.58
CA ALA A 71 -31.71 19.22 -24.20
C ALA A 71 -30.59 19.09 -23.15
N PHE A 72 -29.39 18.70 -23.58
CA PHE A 72 -28.21 18.54 -22.74
C PHE A 72 -26.95 19.07 -23.44
N GLN A 73 -25.98 19.56 -22.67
CA GLN A 73 -24.70 20.08 -23.20
C GLN A 73 -23.63 18.99 -23.40
N VAL A 74 -23.92 17.74 -23.04
CA VAL A 74 -23.02 16.60 -23.18
C VAL A 74 -22.77 16.31 -24.66
N GLN A 75 -21.50 16.11 -25.00
CA GLN A 75 -21.05 15.80 -26.35
C GLN A 75 -20.84 14.29 -26.55
N TYR A 76 -20.95 13.86 -27.79
CA TYR A 76 -20.81 12.49 -28.23
C TYR A 76 -19.58 12.33 -29.12
N MET A 77 -18.72 11.37 -28.77
CA MET A 77 -17.77 10.77 -29.71
C MET A 77 -18.42 9.54 -30.33
N ILE A 78 -18.26 9.32 -31.64
CA ILE A 78 -18.76 8.11 -32.30
C ILE A 78 -17.85 6.95 -31.89
N THR A 79 -18.34 6.04 -31.05
CA THR A 79 -17.56 4.91 -30.52
C THR A 79 -18.29 3.58 -30.66
N GLY A 80 -17.52 2.50 -30.69
CA GLY A 80 -17.98 1.14 -30.89
C GLY A 80 -17.12 0.13 -30.15
N GLU A 81 -17.62 -1.09 -30.01
CA GLU A 81 -16.84 -2.23 -29.52
C GLU A 81 -17.11 -3.43 -30.42
N VAL A 82 -16.07 -4.21 -30.74
CA VAL A 82 -16.19 -5.41 -31.60
C VAL A 82 -15.38 -6.56 -31.02
N ASN A 83 -15.87 -7.79 -31.18
CA ASN A 83 -15.20 -9.00 -30.69
C ASN A 83 -14.55 -9.76 -31.84
N THR A 84 -13.22 -9.74 -31.96
CA THR A 84 -12.50 -10.65 -32.87
C THR A 84 -12.49 -12.06 -32.29
N THR A 85 -12.84 -13.08 -33.08
CA THR A 85 -12.70 -14.49 -32.69
C THR A 85 -12.03 -15.28 -33.81
N PHE A 86 -10.80 -15.73 -33.54
CA PHE A 86 -9.92 -16.38 -34.51
C PHE A 86 -9.07 -17.49 -33.85
N SER A 87 -8.29 -18.23 -34.63
CA SER A 87 -7.32 -19.21 -34.14
C SER A 87 -5.90 -18.64 -34.24
N PHE A 88 -5.09 -18.80 -33.19
CA PHE A 88 -3.67 -18.40 -33.19
C PHE A 88 -2.85 -19.43 -32.39
N GLY A 89 -2.04 -20.20 -33.11
CA GLY A 89 -1.55 -21.50 -32.63
C GLY A 89 -2.72 -22.45 -32.33
N ASP A 90 -2.53 -23.36 -31.39
CA ASP A 90 -3.53 -24.36 -30.99
C ASP A 90 -4.71 -23.81 -30.16
N LYS A 91 -4.91 -22.48 -30.13
CA LYS A 91 -5.89 -21.79 -29.28
C LYS A 91 -6.81 -20.89 -30.09
N SER A 92 -8.12 -21.00 -29.83
CA SER A 92 -9.08 -19.95 -30.21
C SER A 92 -8.88 -18.75 -29.28
N ARG A 93 -8.64 -17.57 -29.87
CA ARG A 93 -8.46 -16.29 -29.18
C ARG A 93 -9.72 -15.44 -29.32
N ARG A 94 -10.00 -14.62 -28.30
CA ARG A 94 -11.18 -13.74 -28.25
C ARG A 94 -10.81 -12.43 -27.56
N ILE A 95 -10.94 -11.33 -28.29
CA ILE A 95 -10.49 -10.00 -27.86
C ILE A 95 -11.57 -9.00 -28.25
N HIS A 96 -12.01 -8.20 -27.29
CA HIS A 96 -12.83 -7.02 -27.51
C HIS A 96 -11.93 -5.82 -27.80
N HIS A 97 -12.27 -5.06 -28.84
CA HIS A 97 -11.57 -3.86 -29.27
C HIS A 97 -12.52 -2.67 -29.18
N CYS A 98 -12.10 -1.61 -28.52
CA CYS A 98 -12.80 -0.33 -28.56
C CYS A 98 -12.38 0.41 -29.83
N LEU A 99 -13.35 0.98 -30.53
CA LEU A 99 -13.21 1.76 -31.76
C LEU A 99 -13.68 3.19 -31.50
N LEU A 100 -12.89 4.19 -31.87
CA LEU A 100 -13.30 5.60 -31.91
C LEU A 100 -13.26 6.06 -33.37
N ALA A 101 -14.34 6.65 -33.87
CA ALA A 101 -14.44 7.17 -35.24
C ALA A 101 -14.63 8.70 -35.23
N PRO A 102 -13.98 9.45 -36.15
CA PRO A 102 -14.09 10.91 -36.19
C PRO A 102 -15.45 11.40 -36.72
N SER A 103 -16.18 10.56 -37.47
CA SER A 103 -17.51 10.89 -37.99
C SER A 103 -18.46 9.70 -38.07
N ILE A 104 -19.76 9.96 -38.28
CA ILE A 104 -20.76 8.92 -38.54
C ILE A 104 -20.49 8.25 -39.89
N GLU A 105 -19.97 9.00 -40.86
CA GLU A 105 -19.59 8.54 -42.19
C GLU A 105 -18.38 7.59 -42.13
N SER A 106 -17.40 7.87 -41.30
CA SER A 106 -16.29 6.96 -40.96
C SER A 106 -16.82 5.68 -40.29
N ALA A 107 -17.81 5.80 -39.40
CA ALA A 107 -18.46 4.66 -38.74
C ALA A 107 -19.33 3.81 -39.70
N ASP A 108 -19.92 4.40 -40.74
CA ASP A 108 -20.55 3.67 -41.84
C ASP A 108 -19.50 2.92 -42.68
N ALA A 109 -18.40 3.59 -43.06
CA ALA A 109 -17.31 2.96 -43.82
C ALA A 109 -16.70 1.76 -43.07
N VAL A 110 -16.43 1.91 -41.77
CA VAL A 110 -16.01 0.79 -40.90
C VAL A 110 -17.09 -0.30 -40.86
N GLY A 111 -18.36 0.08 -40.74
CA GLY A 111 -19.49 -0.86 -40.79
C GLY A 111 -19.51 -1.71 -42.06
N ASP A 112 -19.44 -1.08 -43.24
CA ASP A 112 -19.49 -1.77 -44.53
C ASP A 112 -18.28 -2.70 -44.72
N ARG A 113 -17.08 -2.27 -44.28
CA ARG A 113 -15.87 -3.10 -44.31
C ARG A 113 -15.93 -4.29 -43.37
N LEU A 114 -16.45 -4.13 -42.16
CA LEU A 114 -16.53 -5.21 -41.16
C LEU A 114 -17.68 -6.20 -41.42
N ALA A 115 -18.69 -5.84 -42.22
CA ALA A 115 -19.82 -6.70 -42.54
C ALA A 115 -19.43 -8.03 -43.23
N LYS A 116 -18.27 -8.09 -43.90
CA LYS A 116 -17.75 -9.32 -44.53
C LYS A 116 -17.23 -10.37 -43.53
N TYR A 117 -16.98 -10.00 -42.26
CA TYR A 117 -16.49 -10.90 -41.21
C TYR A 117 -17.55 -11.39 -40.22
N GLY A 118 -18.74 -10.78 -40.19
CA GLY A 118 -19.80 -11.15 -39.24
C GLY A 118 -21.09 -10.35 -39.40
N ASN A 119 -22.18 -10.88 -38.86
CA ASN A 119 -23.49 -10.21 -38.91
C ASN A 119 -23.55 -9.05 -37.90
N LEU A 120 -23.35 -7.83 -38.38
CA LEU A 120 -23.38 -6.60 -37.57
C LEU A 120 -24.77 -6.27 -37.00
N SER A 121 -25.84 -6.89 -37.52
CA SER A 121 -27.21 -6.71 -37.00
C SER A 121 -27.55 -7.66 -35.84
N SER A 122 -26.62 -8.53 -35.42
CA SER A 122 -26.87 -9.60 -34.43
C SER A 122 -26.49 -9.28 -32.98
N ASP A 123 -25.75 -8.19 -32.78
CA ASP A 123 -25.38 -7.62 -31.48
C ASP A 123 -24.82 -6.21 -31.70
N GLY A 124 -24.94 -5.33 -30.71
CA GLY A 124 -24.20 -4.07 -30.66
C GLY A 124 -22.68 -4.29 -30.65
N ARG A 125 -22.23 -5.44 -30.14
CA ARG A 125 -20.83 -5.92 -30.21
C ARG A 125 -20.72 -7.15 -31.11
N PRO A 126 -20.67 -6.97 -32.44
CA PRO A 126 -20.63 -8.09 -33.36
C PRO A 126 -19.37 -8.93 -33.15
N THR A 127 -19.54 -10.25 -33.21
CA THR A 127 -18.43 -11.19 -33.21
C THR A 127 -17.98 -11.43 -34.64
N LEU A 128 -16.76 -11.00 -34.93
CA LEU A 128 -16.14 -11.00 -36.25
C LEU A 128 -15.16 -12.16 -36.39
N ARG A 129 -15.22 -12.87 -37.52
CA ARG A 129 -14.26 -13.92 -37.90
C ARG A 129 -13.00 -13.31 -38.54
N ALA A 130 -12.41 -12.35 -37.86
CA ALA A 130 -11.17 -11.67 -38.23
C ALA A 130 -10.12 -11.87 -37.14
N THR A 131 -8.84 -11.84 -37.52
CA THR A 131 -7.72 -11.63 -36.59
C THR A 131 -7.67 -10.16 -36.14
N ALA A 132 -6.92 -9.89 -35.07
CA ALA A 132 -6.74 -8.51 -34.60
C ALA A 132 -5.97 -7.60 -35.59
N PRO A 133 -4.92 -8.05 -36.31
CA PRO A 133 -4.27 -7.23 -37.34
C PRO A 133 -5.20 -6.91 -38.52
N GLU A 134 -5.96 -7.90 -39.02
CA GLU A 134 -6.98 -7.67 -40.07
C GLU A 134 -8.03 -6.66 -39.62
N LEU A 135 -8.47 -6.70 -38.36
CA LEU A 135 -9.40 -5.69 -37.83
C LEU A 135 -8.77 -4.29 -37.82
N VAL A 136 -7.48 -4.15 -37.49
CA VAL A 136 -6.79 -2.84 -37.54
C VAL A 136 -6.72 -2.32 -38.97
N ASP A 137 -6.35 -3.17 -39.94
CA ASP A 137 -6.32 -2.78 -41.36
C ASP A 137 -7.70 -2.36 -41.87
N GLU A 138 -8.74 -3.14 -41.58
CA GLU A 138 -10.10 -2.85 -42.06
C GLU A 138 -10.75 -1.62 -41.40
N VAL A 139 -10.28 -1.22 -40.22
CA VAL A 139 -10.68 0.03 -39.55
C VAL A 139 -9.90 1.22 -40.12
N LEU A 140 -8.58 1.10 -40.33
CA LEU A 140 -7.74 2.20 -40.83
C LEU A 140 -7.86 2.42 -42.35
N GLU A 141 -8.21 1.39 -43.13
CA GLU A 141 -8.57 1.54 -44.55
C GLU A 141 -10.04 1.98 -44.75
N ALA A 142 -10.83 2.10 -43.69
CA ALA A 142 -12.13 2.79 -43.75
C ALA A 142 -11.93 4.31 -43.55
N ASP A 143 -11.15 4.68 -42.53
CA ASP A 143 -10.70 6.05 -42.27
C ASP A 143 -9.40 5.99 -41.44
N GLY A 144 -8.35 6.65 -41.91
CA GLY A 144 -7.03 6.63 -41.29
C GLY A 144 -6.93 7.32 -39.93
N GLU A 145 -7.90 8.18 -39.58
CA GLU A 145 -7.97 8.77 -38.24
C GLU A 145 -8.84 7.97 -37.26
N CYS A 146 -9.46 6.86 -37.68
CA CYS A 146 -10.07 5.93 -36.72
C CYS A 146 -9.04 5.40 -35.73
N VAL A 147 -9.47 5.19 -34.49
CA VAL A 147 -8.64 4.67 -33.40
C VAL A 147 -9.16 3.31 -32.95
N ILE A 148 -8.24 2.37 -32.73
CA ILE A 148 -8.53 1.03 -32.24
C ILE A 148 -7.56 0.65 -31.11
N PHE A 149 -8.10 0.08 -30.02
CA PHE A 149 -7.31 -0.44 -28.90
C PHE A 149 -8.06 -1.57 -28.15
N PRO A 150 -7.38 -2.43 -27.38
CA PRO A 150 -8.05 -3.47 -26.61
C PRO A 150 -8.97 -2.85 -25.56
N ALA A 151 -10.24 -3.23 -25.57
CA ALA A 151 -11.27 -2.71 -24.67
C ALA A 151 -10.99 -3.04 -23.19
N HIS A 152 -10.27 -4.13 -22.93
CA HIS A 152 -9.89 -4.59 -21.59
C HIS A 152 -8.50 -5.23 -21.61
N ALA A 153 -7.80 -5.21 -20.47
CA ALA A 153 -6.55 -5.94 -20.27
C ALA A 153 -6.77 -7.33 -19.63
N TRP A 154 -7.60 -7.44 -18.58
CA TRP A 154 -7.59 -8.66 -17.73
C TRP A 154 -8.88 -9.49 -17.64
N THR A 155 -10.02 -9.06 -18.19
CA THR A 155 -11.27 -9.84 -18.12
C THR A 155 -11.12 -11.26 -18.75
N PRO A 156 -11.41 -12.38 -18.04
CA PRO A 156 -10.78 -13.68 -18.37
C PRO A 156 -11.06 -14.32 -19.73
N TRP A 157 -12.05 -13.84 -20.51
CA TRP A 157 -12.45 -14.45 -21.79
C TRP A 157 -12.42 -13.50 -23.01
N PHE A 158 -12.26 -12.20 -22.81
CA PHE A 158 -12.47 -11.20 -23.88
C PHE A 158 -11.48 -10.03 -23.85
N SER A 159 -10.51 -10.03 -22.93
CA SER A 159 -9.48 -9.00 -22.83
C SER A 159 -8.17 -9.41 -23.50
N LEU A 160 -7.29 -8.43 -23.76
CA LEU A 160 -5.98 -8.67 -24.37
C LEU A 160 -5.18 -9.77 -23.68
N PHE A 161 -5.11 -9.75 -22.34
CA PHE A 161 -4.39 -10.73 -21.54
C PHE A 161 -5.33 -11.71 -20.82
N GLY A 162 -6.60 -11.81 -21.22
CA GLY A 162 -7.61 -12.64 -20.57
C GLY A 162 -7.18 -14.09 -20.43
N ALA A 163 -7.26 -14.63 -19.21
CA ALA A 163 -6.61 -15.89 -18.86
C ALA A 163 -6.95 -17.08 -19.79
N ASN A 164 -8.18 -17.15 -20.30
CA ASN A 164 -8.68 -18.32 -21.02
C ASN A 164 -8.63 -18.20 -22.56
N SER A 165 -8.58 -16.99 -23.10
CA SER A 165 -8.64 -16.73 -24.56
C SER A 165 -7.96 -15.44 -25.03
N GLY A 166 -7.35 -14.67 -24.13
CA GLY A 166 -6.41 -13.62 -24.47
C GLY A 166 -5.05 -14.16 -24.90
N PHE A 167 -4.08 -13.27 -25.04
CA PHE A 167 -2.69 -13.52 -25.39
C PHE A 167 -1.77 -13.45 -24.18
N ASP A 168 -0.55 -13.95 -24.35
CA ASP A 168 0.55 -13.86 -23.38
C ASP A 168 1.51 -12.68 -23.72
N SER A 169 1.43 -12.18 -24.96
CA SER A 169 2.22 -11.10 -25.53
C SER A 169 1.30 -10.16 -26.33
N PHE A 170 1.51 -8.85 -26.17
CA PHE A 170 0.84 -7.80 -26.93
C PHE A 170 1.11 -7.97 -28.43
N THR A 171 2.36 -8.19 -28.79
CA THR A 171 2.84 -8.28 -30.18
C THR A 171 2.30 -9.53 -30.87
N ASP A 172 2.04 -10.61 -30.13
CA ASP A 172 1.41 -11.82 -30.69
C ASP A 172 -0.05 -11.55 -31.10
N CYS A 173 -0.72 -10.60 -30.44
CA CYS A 173 -2.09 -10.21 -30.76
C CYS A 173 -2.15 -9.35 -32.03
N TYR A 174 -1.41 -8.23 -32.06
CA TYR A 174 -1.51 -7.21 -33.13
C TYR A 174 -0.40 -7.29 -34.19
N GLN A 175 0.59 -8.17 -34.01
CA GLN A 175 1.62 -8.49 -35.00
C GLN A 175 2.28 -7.23 -35.59
N ASP A 176 2.33 -7.10 -36.91
CA ASP A 176 2.87 -5.98 -37.68
C ASP A 176 1.96 -4.74 -37.74
N ARG A 177 0.85 -4.73 -36.98
CA ARG A 177 0.02 -3.55 -36.68
C ARG A 177 0.11 -3.12 -35.23
N SER A 178 1.03 -3.68 -34.46
CA SER A 178 1.25 -3.29 -33.06
C SER A 178 1.50 -1.79 -32.90
N ASP A 179 2.20 -1.16 -33.83
CA ASP A 179 2.53 0.28 -33.81
C ASP A 179 1.30 1.19 -33.87
N LYS A 180 0.18 0.73 -34.46
CA LYS A 180 -1.07 1.50 -34.58
C LYS A 180 -1.86 1.59 -33.26
N ILE A 181 -1.61 0.68 -32.33
CA ILE A 181 -2.32 0.59 -31.05
C ILE A 181 -1.61 1.37 -29.95
N PHE A 182 -2.37 2.15 -29.16
CA PHE A 182 -1.80 3.04 -28.14
C PHE A 182 -2.53 3.13 -26.76
N ALA A 183 -3.45 2.22 -26.34
CA ALA A 183 -4.15 2.33 -25.01
C ALA A 183 -4.47 1.02 -24.18
N LEU A 184 -4.60 1.05 -22.80
CA LEU A 184 -4.91 -0.09 -21.82
C LEU A 184 -5.29 0.26 -20.27
N GLU A 185 -5.13 -0.61 -19.20
CA GLU A 185 -5.91 -0.75 -17.84
C GLU A 185 -5.16 -0.66 -16.39
N THR A 186 -5.75 -1.03 -15.16
CA THR A 186 -5.28 -0.78 -13.70
C THR A 186 -5.17 -1.94 -12.57
N GLY A 187 -5.40 -1.83 -11.19
CA GLY A 187 -4.51 -2.16 -9.94
C GLY A 187 -4.63 -3.24 -8.69
N MET A 188 -3.92 -3.11 -7.48
CA MET A 188 -3.48 -4.16 -6.38
C MET A 188 -3.58 -3.99 -4.75
N SER A 189 -2.62 -4.46 -3.84
CA SER A 189 -2.81 -5.01 -2.38
C SER A 189 -1.84 -4.69 -1.13
N CYS A 190 -1.76 -5.46 0.04
CA CYS A 190 -1.15 -5.06 1.42
C CYS A 190 -0.66 -6.11 2.58
N TYR A 191 -0.25 -5.68 3.83
CA TYR A 191 0.22 -6.45 5.09
C TYR A 191 -0.63 -6.33 6.42
N ASP A 192 -0.70 -7.29 7.37
CA ASP A 192 -1.55 -7.17 8.62
C ASP A 192 -1.20 -6.10 9.69
N SER A 193 -2.24 -5.55 10.34
CA SER A 193 -2.19 -4.47 11.36
C SER A 193 -1.44 -4.76 12.66
N GLN A 194 -1.22 -6.02 13.05
CA GLN A 194 -0.34 -6.28 14.21
C GLN A 194 1.12 -5.96 13.89
N THR A 195 1.46 -5.79 12.61
CA THR A 195 2.80 -5.48 12.12
C THR A 195 3.13 -3.99 12.30
N GLU A 196 4.38 -3.73 12.71
CA GLU A 196 4.98 -2.42 12.90
C GLU A 196 6.15 -2.27 11.94
N ALA A 197 6.48 -1.06 11.48
CA ALA A 197 7.76 -0.77 10.85
C ALA A 197 8.65 0.07 11.78
N LEU A 198 9.95 -0.01 11.58
CA LEU A 198 10.92 0.86 12.22
C LEU A 198 10.99 2.19 11.46
N THR A 199 10.87 3.31 12.17
CA THR A 199 11.07 4.69 11.67
C THR A 199 12.27 5.33 12.36
N SER A 200 12.72 6.50 11.93
CA SER A 200 13.78 7.26 12.61
C SER A 200 13.41 7.75 14.01
N HIS A 201 12.13 7.71 14.38
CA HIS A 201 11.61 8.05 15.71
C HIS A 201 11.36 6.82 16.62
N GLY A 202 11.31 5.61 16.06
CA GLY A 202 11.09 4.36 16.77
C GLY A 202 10.21 3.39 15.99
N TRP A 203 9.69 2.35 16.65
CA TRP A 203 8.72 1.45 16.03
C TRP A 203 7.31 2.05 16.08
N LYS A 204 6.61 2.01 14.94
CA LYS A 204 5.25 2.54 14.74
C LYS A 204 4.44 1.46 13.99
N LYS A 205 3.13 1.30 14.23
CA LYS A 205 2.31 0.35 13.45
C LYS A 205 2.36 0.75 11.97
N ILE A 206 2.31 -0.20 11.03
CA ILE A 206 2.32 0.16 9.60
C ILE A 206 1.15 1.11 9.28
N TYR A 207 0.01 0.92 9.95
CA TYR A 207 -1.16 1.81 9.84
C TYR A 207 -1.04 3.17 10.55
N GLU A 208 -0.05 3.38 11.41
CA GLU A 208 0.19 4.64 12.13
C GLU A 208 1.26 5.51 11.44
N ILE A 209 2.05 4.98 10.51
CA ILE A 209 3.11 5.71 9.79
C ILE A 209 2.49 6.94 9.09
N GLU A 210 3.19 8.07 9.06
CA GLU A 210 2.81 9.32 8.38
C GLU A 210 3.70 9.58 7.14
N TYR A 211 3.51 10.65 6.35
CA TYR A 211 4.35 10.88 5.15
C TYR A 211 5.74 11.44 5.54
N ASP A 212 5.83 12.14 6.67
CA ASP A 212 7.08 12.68 7.20
C ASP A 212 7.90 11.70 8.04
N ASP A 213 7.34 10.55 8.42
CA ASP A 213 8.09 9.45 9.03
C ASP A 213 9.12 8.90 8.04
N GLU A 214 10.41 8.97 8.38
CA GLU A 214 11.44 8.26 7.62
C GLU A 214 11.40 6.77 8.04
N VAL A 215 10.97 5.89 7.14
CA VAL A 215 10.88 4.44 7.38
C VAL A 215 12.23 3.77 7.10
N CYS A 216 12.60 2.80 7.92
CA CYS A 216 13.82 2.01 7.78
C CYS A 216 13.70 1.05 6.58
N THR A 217 14.56 1.23 5.58
CA THR A 217 14.63 0.44 4.35
C THR A 217 15.99 -0.26 4.19
N LEU A 218 16.06 -1.23 3.29
CA LEU A 218 17.30 -1.92 2.92
C LEU A 218 17.58 -1.70 1.43
N ASN A 219 18.72 -1.10 1.12
CA ASN A 219 19.27 -1.18 -0.24
C ASN A 219 19.71 -2.63 -0.48
N THR A 220 19.01 -3.38 -1.34
CA THR A 220 19.20 -4.85 -1.49
C THR A 220 20.49 -5.26 -2.18
N GLU A 221 21.23 -4.33 -2.78
CA GLU A 221 22.49 -4.58 -3.48
C GLU A 221 23.70 -4.41 -2.54
N SER A 222 23.75 -3.27 -1.84
CA SER A 222 24.81 -2.95 -0.88
C SER A 222 24.56 -3.47 0.55
N GLU A 223 23.37 -4.01 0.79
CA GLU A 223 22.80 -4.31 2.12
C GLU A 223 22.82 -3.12 3.10
N ALA A 224 22.90 -1.87 2.61
CA ALA A 224 22.90 -0.68 3.46
C ALA A 224 21.54 -0.43 4.12
N ILE A 225 21.56 -0.04 5.40
CA ILE A 225 20.38 0.40 6.15
C ILE A 225 20.19 1.89 5.93
N GLU A 226 19.05 2.26 5.39
CA GLU A 226 18.66 3.63 5.06
C GLU A 226 17.35 3.99 5.76
N PHE A 227 17.08 5.29 5.92
CA PHE A 227 15.79 5.81 6.35
C PHE A 227 15.26 6.69 5.23
N GLN A 228 14.06 6.38 4.73
CA GLN A 228 13.48 6.99 3.53
C GLN A 228 12.02 7.36 3.81
N LYS A 229 11.55 8.53 3.35
CA LYS A 229 10.13 8.87 3.42
C LYS A 229 9.32 7.96 2.49
N PRO A 230 8.14 7.47 2.92
CA PRO A 230 7.20 6.76 2.08
C PRO A 230 6.73 7.57 0.86
N GLN A 231 6.48 6.89 -0.26
CA GLN A 231 5.96 7.45 -1.51
C GLN A 231 4.44 7.31 -1.64
N GLY A 232 3.86 6.31 -0.98
CA GLY A 232 2.42 6.02 -0.96
C GLY A 232 2.13 5.07 0.19
N ILE A 233 1.00 5.23 0.89
CA ILE A 233 0.67 4.42 2.07
C ILE A 233 -0.78 4.04 2.02
N PHE A 234 -0.99 2.75 2.20
CA PHE A 234 -2.23 2.06 1.97
C PHE A 234 -2.43 1.25 3.25
N VAL A 235 -2.93 1.89 4.31
CA VAL A 235 -3.65 1.09 5.31
C VAL A 235 -4.87 0.52 4.59
N TYR A 236 -5.37 -0.65 4.98
CA TYR A 236 -6.19 -1.43 4.06
C TYR A 236 -7.03 -2.48 4.82
N ASP A 237 -8.36 -2.39 4.93
CA ASP A 237 -9.14 -3.43 5.64
C ASP A 237 -9.23 -4.71 4.76
N TYR A 238 -9.18 -5.91 5.34
CA TYR A 238 -9.12 -7.16 4.57
C TYR A 238 -9.76 -8.36 5.29
N ASN A 239 -10.68 -9.01 4.58
CA ASN A 239 -11.25 -10.30 4.93
C ASN A 239 -10.80 -11.34 3.90
N GLY A 240 -9.95 -12.30 4.27
CA GLY A 240 -9.38 -13.26 3.32
C GLY A 240 -8.24 -14.12 3.88
N ALA A 241 -7.62 -14.92 3.01
CA ALA A 241 -6.48 -15.76 3.37
C ALA A 241 -5.21 -14.92 3.48
N MET A 242 -4.49 -14.98 4.61
CA MET A 242 -3.22 -14.30 4.83
C MET A 242 -2.09 -15.25 5.17
N TYR A 243 -0.90 -14.98 4.63
CA TYR A 243 0.27 -15.84 4.72
C TYR A 243 0.85 -15.78 6.13
N LYS A 244 0.60 -16.82 6.93
CA LYS A 244 1.13 -16.94 8.29
C LYS A 244 2.41 -17.74 8.30
N LEU A 245 3.54 -17.04 8.32
CA LEU A 245 4.85 -17.59 8.69
C LEU A 245 5.20 -17.18 10.12
N LYS A 246 5.33 -18.17 11.02
CA LYS A 246 5.76 -17.96 12.41
C LYS A 246 6.78 -19.01 12.81
N THR A 247 7.91 -18.54 13.30
CA THR A 247 9.07 -19.32 13.74
C THR A 247 9.62 -18.71 15.02
N GLN A 248 10.69 -19.28 15.59
CA GLN A 248 11.38 -18.63 16.71
C GLN A 248 12.07 -17.29 16.36
N ARG A 249 12.18 -16.92 15.07
CA ARG A 249 12.98 -15.76 14.61
C ARG A 249 12.33 -14.90 13.53
N VAL A 250 11.14 -15.24 13.05
CA VAL A 250 10.32 -14.49 12.09
C VAL A 250 8.86 -14.70 12.49
N ASP A 251 8.06 -13.64 12.54
CA ASP A 251 6.61 -13.67 12.65
C ASP A 251 6.07 -12.68 11.61
N LEU A 252 5.26 -13.16 10.66
CA LEU A 252 4.68 -12.42 9.55
C LEU A 252 3.20 -12.79 9.40
N LEU A 253 2.40 -11.86 8.91
CA LEU A 253 1.06 -12.08 8.39
C LEU A 253 0.81 -11.05 7.28
N VAL A 254 0.66 -11.49 6.04
CA VAL A 254 0.60 -10.60 4.85
C VAL A 254 -0.41 -11.12 3.82
N THR A 255 -0.93 -10.30 2.89
CA THR A 255 -1.84 -10.81 1.84
C THR A 255 -1.12 -11.81 0.94
N PRO A 256 -1.82 -12.60 0.12
CA PRO A 256 -1.20 -13.60 -0.72
C PRO A 256 -0.13 -13.01 -1.66
N ASN A 257 -0.44 -11.94 -2.40
CA ASN A 257 0.51 -11.28 -3.29
C ASN A 257 1.65 -10.52 -2.58
N HIS A 258 1.62 -10.36 -1.26
CA HIS A 258 2.59 -9.52 -0.59
C HIS A 258 4.03 -10.05 -0.65
N LYS A 259 4.99 -9.19 -0.98
CA LYS A 259 6.41 -9.56 -1.20
C LYS A 259 7.26 -9.74 0.06
N LEU A 260 8.12 -10.77 0.04
CA LEU A 260 9.06 -11.10 1.11
C LEU A 260 10.52 -11.02 0.64
N VAL A 261 11.40 -10.44 1.46
CA VAL A 261 12.84 -10.31 1.17
C VAL A 261 13.58 -11.57 1.62
N TYR A 262 14.07 -12.37 0.67
CA TYR A 262 14.68 -13.67 0.97
C TYR A 262 15.85 -14.05 0.06
N ARG A 263 16.64 -15.05 0.47
CA ARG A 263 17.58 -15.81 -0.37
C ARG A 263 17.09 -17.27 -0.48
N PRO A 264 17.22 -17.95 -1.63
CA PRO A 264 16.97 -19.38 -1.72
C PRO A 264 17.84 -20.20 -0.74
N CYS A 265 17.30 -21.30 -0.22
CA CYS A 265 18.08 -22.28 0.56
C CYS A 265 18.95 -23.16 -0.34
N ASP A 266 19.91 -22.55 -1.02
CA ASP A 266 21.11 -23.24 -1.47
C ASP A 266 22.21 -23.09 -0.40
N PHE A 267 22.93 -24.19 -0.15
CA PHE A 267 24.04 -24.27 0.81
C PHE A 267 25.38 -24.60 0.13
N ARG A 268 25.39 -24.81 -1.19
CA ARG A 268 26.60 -25.00 -2.00
C ARG A 268 27.07 -23.69 -2.62
N LEU A 269 26.12 -22.79 -2.92
CA LEU A 269 26.37 -21.47 -3.51
C LEU A 269 25.63 -20.38 -2.73
N GLU A 270 26.32 -19.27 -2.47
CA GLU A 270 25.70 -18.02 -2.03
C GLU A 270 24.83 -17.45 -3.16
N LYS A 271 23.67 -16.87 -2.83
CA LYS A 271 22.72 -16.34 -3.83
C LYS A 271 22.25 -14.94 -3.43
N ALA A 272 22.00 -14.10 -4.42
CA ALA A 272 21.49 -12.74 -4.22
C ALA A 272 20.12 -12.73 -3.50
N LEU A 273 19.79 -11.58 -2.91
CA LEU A 273 18.45 -11.32 -2.36
C LEU A 273 17.41 -11.29 -3.48
N ARG A 274 16.18 -11.64 -3.13
CA ARG A 274 15.01 -11.67 -4.00
C ARG A 274 13.79 -11.13 -3.28
N LEU A 275 12.86 -10.58 -4.06
CA LEU A 275 11.53 -10.14 -3.65
C LEU A 275 10.50 -10.98 -4.40
N ASP A 276 10.10 -12.10 -3.80
CA ASP A 276 9.02 -12.96 -4.30
C ASP A 276 7.80 -12.88 -3.37
N GLU A 277 6.62 -13.12 -3.92
CA GLU A 277 5.36 -13.03 -3.19
C GLU A 277 5.17 -14.19 -2.20
N ALA A 278 4.51 -13.89 -1.08
CA ALA A 278 4.17 -14.85 -0.04
C ALA A 278 3.40 -16.08 -0.59
N ARG A 279 2.51 -15.85 -1.57
CA ARG A 279 1.78 -16.92 -2.29
C ARG A 279 2.63 -17.75 -3.26
N ILE A 280 3.81 -17.29 -3.67
CA ILE A 280 4.82 -18.16 -4.32
C ILE A 280 5.66 -18.91 -3.28
N LEU A 281 5.91 -18.30 -2.13
CA LEU A 281 6.89 -18.77 -1.15
C LEU A 281 6.37 -19.81 -0.14
N LEU A 282 5.05 -20.03 -0.01
CA LEU A 282 4.51 -21.09 0.84
C LEU A 282 5.13 -22.44 0.49
N GLY A 283 5.67 -23.14 1.49
CA GLY A 283 6.25 -24.48 1.29
C GLY A 283 7.55 -24.51 0.50
N LYS A 284 8.16 -23.36 0.18
CA LYS A 284 9.50 -23.28 -0.44
C LYS A 284 10.59 -23.03 0.61
N SER A 285 11.78 -23.63 0.40
CA SER A 285 12.94 -23.48 1.29
C SER A 285 13.63 -22.12 1.09
N LYS A 286 13.62 -21.29 2.13
CA LYS A 286 14.00 -19.86 2.08
C LYS A 286 14.79 -19.40 3.32
N ARG A 287 15.83 -18.59 3.11
CA ARG A 287 16.55 -17.82 4.13
C ARG A 287 15.98 -16.40 4.13
N LEU A 288 15.41 -15.92 5.23
CA LEU A 288 14.91 -14.54 5.32
C LEU A 288 15.98 -13.62 5.92
N LYS A 289 16.19 -12.43 5.36
CA LYS A 289 17.21 -11.47 5.86
C LYS A 289 16.67 -10.67 7.05
N LYS A 290 17.56 -10.29 7.97
CA LYS A 290 17.18 -9.60 9.22
C LYS A 290 18.14 -8.51 9.72
N ASP A 291 19.23 -8.31 9.00
CA ASP A 291 20.34 -7.41 9.30
C ASP A 291 20.67 -6.53 8.10
N GLY A 292 21.69 -5.68 8.23
CA GLY A 292 22.24 -4.84 7.17
C GLY A 292 23.42 -4.03 7.69
N THR A 293 23.98 -3.17 6.83
CA THR A 293 25.15 -2.36 7.10
C THR A 293 24.75 -0.95 7.51
N TRP A 294 25.03 -0.56 8.76
CA TRP A 294 24.78 0.79 9.27
C TRP A 294 26.08 1.60 9.34
N ARG A 295 26.12 2.74 8.63
CA ARG A 295 27.27 3.67 8.65
C ARG A 295 27.24 4.58 9.88
N GLY A 296 26.12 5.26 10.12
CA GLY A 296 25.95 6.23 11.22
C GLY A 296 26.81 7.49 11.09
N ARG A 297 26.78 8.35 12.11
CA ARG A 297 27.57 9.59 12.20
C ARG A 297 28.30 9.67 13.54
N ASP A 298 29.63 9.67 13.54
CA ASP A 298 30.45 9.80 14.75
C ASP A 298 30.80 11.26 15.05
N GLY A 299 31.17 11.55 16.30
CA GLY A 299 31.78 12.81 16.74
C GLY A 299 32.53 12.60 18.05
N ASP A 300 33.62 13.33 18.26
CA ASP A 300 34.63 12.99 19.30
C ASP A 300 34.21 13.28 20.74
N SER A 301 33.18 14.10 20.93
CA SER A 301 32.65 14.44 22.25
C SER A 301 31.12 14.38 22.30
N PHE A 302 30.60 14.11 23.50
CA PHE A 302 29.20 14.28 23.84
C PHE A 302 29.02 15.61 24.56
N LEU A 303 27.99 16.37 24.19
CA LEU A 303 27.67 17.66 24.79
C LEU A 303 26.59 17.49 25.86
N LEU A 304 26.96 17.62 27.13
CA LEU A 304 25.98 17.76 28.22
C LEU A 304 25.35 19.16 28.12
N PRO A 305 24.01 19.29 28.08
CA PRO A 305 23.35 20.57 27.90
C PRO A 305 23.56 21.52 29.08
N SER A 306 23.35 22.81 28.85
CA SER A 306 23.23 23.80 29.91
C SER A 306 22.03 23.52 30.83
N THR A 307 22.10 23.96 32.09
CA THR A 307 20.99 23.82 33.05
C THR A 307 20.95 24.99 34.02
N GLU A 308 19.79 25.24 34.63
CA GLU A 308 19.66 26.18 35.74
C GLU A 308 19.80 25.46 37.08
N SER A 309 20.63 26.00 37.98
CA SER A 309 20.65 25.60 39.37
C SER A 309 20.04 26.70 40.23
N LYS A 310 19.17 26.35 41.18
CA LYS A 310 18.77 27.27 42.26
C LYS A 310 20.02 27.71 43.02
N HIS A 311 20.18 29.01 43.25
CA HIS A 311 21.34 29.57 43.92
C HIS A 311 20.91 30.71 44.84
N GLY A 312 21.26 30.62 46.13
CA GLY A 312 20.80 31.56 47.14
C GLY A 312 21.06 31.08 48.56
N SER A 313 20.47 31.79 49.52
CA SER A 313 20.50 31.50 50.95
C SER A 313 19.09 31.65 51.55
N ARG A 314 18.97 31.59 52.88
CA ARG A 314 17.75 32.00 53.60
C ARG A 314 17.25 33.41 53.24
N TYR A 315 18.16 34.30 52.79
CA TYR A 315 17.92 35.74 52.67
C TYR A 315 17.83 36.25 51.22
N TYR A 316 18.10 35.39 50.23
CA TYR A 316 18.01 35.72 48.80
C TYR A 316 17.87 34.43 47.98
N SER A 317 17.02 34.45 46.96
CA SER A 317 16.88 33.34 46.00
C SER A 317 17.05 33.83 44.57
N GLY A 318 17.95 33.18 43.82
CA GLY A 318 18.15 33.40 42.40
C GLY A 318 18.42 32.09 41.65
N ARG A 319 18.81 32.22 40.39
CA ARG A 319 19.18 31.10 39.51
C ARG A 319 20.57 31.32 38.94
N ARG A 320 21.35 30.24 38.84
CA ARG A 320 22.65 30.22 38.16
C ARG A 320 22.57 29.32 36.95
N ILE A 321 22.81 29.88 35.77
CA ILE A 321 23.00 29.09 34.54
C ILE A 321 24.37 28.40 34.63
N ILE A 322 24.35 27.09 34.46
CA ILE A 322 25.53 26.24 34.24
C ILE A 322 25.59 25.99 32.74
N ARG A 323 26.67 26.45 32.10
CA ARG A 323 26.87 26.28 30.66
C ARG A 323 27.01 24.81 30.28
N GLU A 324 26.77 24.53 29.01
CA GLU A 324 27.02 23.23 28.40
C GLU A 324 28.45 22.72 28.61
N LYS A 325 28.64 21.40 28.49
CA LYS A 325 29.90 20.75 28.83
C LYS A 325 30.20 19.57 27.90
N SER A 326 31.20 19.75 27.06
CA SER A 326 31.80 18.66 26.28
C SER A 326 32.45 17.62 27.20
N VAL A 327 32.23 16.33 26.91
CA VAL A 327 32.93 15.19 27.53
C VAL A 327 33.31 14.17 26.44
N PRO A 328 34.48 13.50 26.51
CA PRO A 328 34.92 12.60 25.44
C PRO A 328 33.94 11.43 25.18
N ILE A 329 33.61 11.17 23.92
CA ILE A 329 32.49 10.29 23.53
C ILE A 329 32.67 8.85 24.01
N ILE A 330 33.89 8.29 23.90
CA ILE A 330 34.15 6.89 24.26
C ILE A 330 33.97 6.67 25.78
N PRO A 331 34.61 7.44 26.69
CA PRO A 331 34.28 7.42 28.11
C PRO A 331 32.79 7.65 28.41
N TRP A 332 32.12 8.58 27.71
CA TRP A 332 30.69 8.83 27.90
C TRP A 332 29.82 7.62 27.60
N LEU A 333 30.00 6.97 26.45
CA LEU A 333 29.22 5.78 26.06
C LEU A 333 29.46 4.60 27.02
N LYS A 334 30.67 4.45 27.56
CA LYS A 334 31.00 3.45 28.59
C LYS A 334 30.25 3.71 29.90
N PHE A 335 30.18 4.97 30.33
CA PHE A 335 29.42 5.37 31.52
C PHE A 335 27.91 5.23 31.28
N PHE A 336 27.37 5.88 30.24
CA PHE A 336 25.94 5.95 29.98
C PHE A 336 25.33 4.59 29.65
N GLY A 337 26.03 3.72 28.92
CA GLY A 337 25.59 2.34 28.68
C GLY A 337 25.39 1.55 29.96
N PHE A 338 26.37 1.59 30.88
CA PHE A 338 26.24 0.92 32.17
C PHE A 338 25.24 1.63 33.11
N TRP A 339 25.10 2.95 33.01
CA TRP A 339 24.15 3.71 33.82
C TRP A 339 22.69 3.48 33.41
N ILE A 340 22.40 3.32 32.12
CA ILE A 340 21.07 2.90 31.66
C ILE A 340 20.70 1.51 32.20
N ALA A 341 21.67 0.62 32.44
CA ALA A 341 21.41 -0.63 33.16
C ALA A 341 21.23 -0.42 34.68
N GLU A 342 22.24 0.09 35.37
CA GLU A 342 22.38 -0.03 36.84
C GLU A 342 22.20 1.29 37.61
N GLY A 343 21.73 2.34 36.95
CA GLY A 343 21.70 3.71 37.45
C GLY A 343 20.32 4.28 37.77
N TRP A 344 20.32 5.28 38.65
CA TRP A 344 19.19 6.15 38.97
C TRP A 344 19.68 7.51 39.49
N VAL A 345 18.77 8.47 39.65
CA VAL A 345 19.05 9.76 40.33
C VAL A 345 18.13 9.98 41.53
N THR A 346 18.55 10.80 42.50
CA THR A 346 17.70 11.31 43.58
C THR A 346 17.99 12.78 43.87
N GLU A 347 16.95 13.55 44.20
CA GLU A 347 17.04 14.91 44.75
C GLU A 347 16.65 14.87 46.23
N SER A 348 17.36 15.62 47.07
CA SER A 348 17.03 15.77 48.49
C SER A 348 17.56 17.11 49.02
N ILE A 349 16.68 18.07 49.29
CA ILE A 349 16.97 19.42 49.84
C ILE A 349 18.28 20.02 49.25
N GLY A 350 18.29 20.25 47.93
CA GLY A 350 19.43 20.83 47.21
C GLY A 350 20.56 19.87 46.84
N GLU A 351 20.56 18.61 47.30
CA GLU A 351 21.52 17.59 46.87
C GLU A 351 21.08 16.85 45.60
N TYR A 352 21.63 17.25 44.46
CA TYR A 352 21.44 16.58 43.16
C TYR A 352 22.39 15.39 42.99
N SER A 353 21.85 14.17 43.09
CA SER A 353 22.65 12.94 43.23
C SER A 353 22.39 11.92 42.14
N VAL A 354 23.47 11.42 41.53
CA VAL A 354 23.49 10.35 40.52
C VAL A 354 24.11 9.11 41.13
N TYR A 355 23.47 7.95 40.96
CA TYR A 355 23.88 6.67 41.53
C TYR A 355 24.07 5.56 40.50
N LEU A 356 24.85 4.56 40.92
CA LEU A 356 25.01 3.24 40.30
C LEU A 356 25.12 2.19 41.40
N SER A 357 24.54 1.01 41.23
CA SER A 357 24.77 -0.16 42.10
C SER A 357 25.34 -1.34 41.31
N ASN A 358 26.26 -2.12 41.89
CA ASN A 358 26.60 -3.44 41.35
C ASN A 358 27.35 -4.29 42.40
N ARG A 359 27.27 -5.63 42.29
CA ARG A 359 28.05 -6.55 43.14
C ARG A 359 29.54 -6.60 42.78
N LYS A 360 29.91 -6.28 41.54
CA LYS A 360 31.28 -6.36 40.99
C LYS A 360 32.02 -5.02 41.20
N MET A 361 32.70 -4.88 42.34
CA MET A 361 33.52 -3.69 42.68
C MET A 361 34.44 -3.20 41.54
N ARG A 362 35.03 -4.13 40.77
CA ARG A 362 35.91 -3.83 39.61
C ARG A 362 35.22 -2.95 38.55
N LEU A 363 33.92 -3.14 38.30
CA LEU A 363 33.18 -2.33 37.33
C LEU A 363 32.92 -0.91 37.87
N LEU A 364 32.48 -0.77 39.12
CA LEU A 364 32.30 0.54 39.75
C LEU A 364 33.64 1.30 39.87
N THR A 365 34.75 0.60 40.11
CA THR A 365 36.08 1.22 40.12
C THR A 365 36.48 1.75 38.74
N GLN A 366 36.18 1.03 37.65
CA GLN A 366 36.40 1.54 36.29
C GLN A 366 35.52 2.77 36.00
N LEU A 367 34.24 2.73 36.41
CA LEU A 367 33.31 3.86 36.26
C LEU A 367 33.71 5.07 37.12
N LYS A 368 34.31 4.86 38.30
CA LYS A 368 34.90 5.91 39.16
C LYS A 368 36.02 6.66 38.43
N GLN A 369 36.87 5.95 37.68
CA GLN A 369 37.94 6.59 36.89
C GLN A 369 37.37 7.30 35.65
N ILE A 370 36.38 6.73 34.96
CA ILE A 370 35.66 7.40 33.85
C ILE A 370 35.00 8.71 34.33
N LEU A 371 34.28 8.68 35.45
CA LEU A 371 33.63 9.86 36.01
C LEU A 371 34.63 10.94 36.47
N LYS A 372 35.84 10.56 36.89
CA LYS A 372 36.95 11.52 37.11
C LYS A 372 37.46 12.15 35.82
N THR A 373 37.48 11.45 34.68
CA THR A 373 37.87 12.08 33.39
C THR A 373 36.89 13.16 32.93
N PHE A 374 35.68 13.20 33.50
CA PHE A 374 34.73 14.32 33.34
C PHE A 374 34.87 15.41 34.43
N GLY A 375 35.89 15.34 35.29
CA GLY A 375 36.08 16.26 36.41
C GLY A 375 35.12 16.08 37.60
N TYR A 376 34.35 14.98 37.66
CA TYR A 376 33.49 14.70 38.83
C TYR A 376 34.28 14.05 39.97
N LYS A 377 33.73 14.14 41.19
CA LYS A 377 34.30 13.53 42.42
C LYS A 377 33.44 12.33 42.89
N PRO A 378 33.48 11.17 42.19
CA PRO A 378 32.72 9.98 42.54
C PRO A 378 33.23 9.28 43.81
N ILE A 379 32.30 8.90 44.68
CA ILE A 379 32.54 8.12 45.91
C ILE A 379 31.95 6.71 45.71
N ILE A 380 32.57 5.68 46.27
CA ILE A 380 32.01 4.32 46.34
C ILE A 380 31.84 3.95 47.82
N ALA A 381 30.69 3.39 48.17
CA ALA A 381 30.41 2.78 49.47
C ALA A 381 29.97 1.32 49.29
N LYS A 382 30.09 0.52 50.36
CA LYS A 382 29.48 -0.83 50.46
C LYS A 382 28.04 -0.67 50.97
N ASP A 383 27.11 -1.46 50.47
CA ASP A 383 25.76 -1.55 51.03
C ASP A 383 25.32 -3.01 51.24
N ARG A 384 24.08 -3.23 51.69
CA ARG A 384 23.56 -4.58 52.01
C ARG A 384 23.46 -5.51 50.79
N ASN A 385 23.45 -4.98 49.57
CA ASN A 385 23.24 -5.74 48.33
C ASN A 385 24.47 -5.80 47.42
N GLY A 386 25.52 -5.03 47.71
CA GLY A 386 26.79 -5.01 47.01
C GLY A 386 27.57 -3.72 47.26
N TYR A 387 27.85 -2.99 46.19
CA TYR A 387 28.54 -1.71 46.23
C TYR A 387 27.73 -0.64 45.48
N ARG A 388 27.85 0.61 45.91
CA ARG A 388 27.14 1.76 45.36
C ARG A 388 28.11 2.89 45.06
N LEU A 389 28.09 3.39 43.83
CA LEU A 389 28.82 4.60 43.44
C LEU A 389 27.85 5.80 43.46
N ARG A 390 28.29 6.94 43.99
CA ARG A 390 27.55 8.21 44.03
C ARG A 390 28.38 9.34 43.41
N VAL A 391 27.73 10.18 42.61
CA VAL A 391 28.21 11.52 42.20
C VAL A 391 27.18 12.55 42.64
N ARG A 392 27.61 13.64 43.28
CA ARG A 392 26.79 14.86 43.45
C ARG A 392 27.13 15.82 42.31
N ASN A 393 26.20 16.08 41.39
CA ASN A 393 26.33 17.09 40.33
C ASN A 393 24.98 17.40 39.68
N VAL A 394 24.59 18.68 39.67
CA VAL A 394 23.28 19.15 39.19
C VAL A 394 23.08 19.05 37.68
N GLN A 395 24.11 19.31 36.86
CA GLN A 395 24.03 19.19 35.40
C GLN A 395 23.88 17.73 34.95
N LEU A 396 24.72 16.84 35.49
CA LEU A 396 24.62 15.41 35.23
C LEU A 396 23.32 14.81 35.79
N PHE A 397 22.83 15.31 36.93
CA PHE A 397 21.53 14.95 37.48
C PHE A 397 20.39 15.31 36.51
N HIS A 398 20.23 16.57 36.11
CA HIS A 398 19.10 16.99 35.28
C HIS A 398 19.13 16.33 33.89
N TYR A 399 20.30 16.15 33.30
CA TYR A 399 20.40 15.37 32.06
C TYR A 399 19.95 13.91 32.26
N LEU A 400 20.38 13.25 33.35
CA LEU A 400 20.04 11.83 33.59
C LEU A 400 18.63 11.60 34.16
N GLN A 401 18.00 12.63 34.71
CA GLN A 401 16.68 12.59 35.35
C GLN A 401 15.60 12.03 34.41
N GLN A 402 15.63 12.41 33.13
CA GLN A 402 14.67 11.94 32.10
C GLN A 402 14.70 10.43 31.84
N PHE A 403 15.80 9.74 32.18
CA PHE A 403 15.96 8.30 32.01
C PHE A 403 15.84 7.52 33.34
N SER A 404 15.58 8.22 34.46
CA SER A 404 15.57 7.63 35.80
C SER A 404 14.24 6.98 36.14
N GLY A 405 14.30 5.85 36.85
CA GLY A 405 13.17 4.93 37.06
C GLY A 405 13.16 3.82 36.01
N ALA A 406 13.01 2.57 36.44
CA ALA A 406 13.27 1.40 35.59
C ALA A 406 12.31 1.26 34.38
N SER A 407 11.10 1.83 34.47
CA SER A 407 10.12 1.95 33.38
C SER A 407 10.46 3.05 32.36
N ASN A 408 11.23 4.07 32.76
CA ASN A 408 11.39 5.33 32.03
C ASN A 408 12.64 5.38 31.16
N LYS A 409 13.55 4.41 31.31
CA LYS A 409 14.83 4.34 30.60
C LYS A 409 14.63 4.28 29.09
N PHE A 410 15.49 4.97 28.32
CA PHE A 410 15.56 4.90 26.86
C PHE A 410 16.95 5.30 26.37
N VAL A 411 17.23 5.11 25.08
CA VAL A 411 18.48 5.54 24.44
C VAL A 411 18.18 6.69 23.45
N PRO A 412 18.76 7.89 23.64
CA PRO A 412 18.43 9.04 22.82
C PRO A 412 18.99 8.91 21.39
N ASN A 413 18.31 9.53 20.41
CA ASN A 413 18.63 9.41 18.98
C ASN A 413 20.06 9.85 18.63
N ASN A 414 20.65 10.81 19.36
CA ASN A 414 22.05 11.22 19.18
C ASN A 414 23.06 10.11 19.54
N ILE A 415 22.67 9.12 20.35
CA ILE A 415 23.45 7.91 20.60
C ILE A 415 23.06 6.81 19.60
N LYS A 416 21.75 6.62 19.33
CA LYS A 416 21.27 5.59 18.37
C LYS A 416 21.73 5.82 16.92
N ASN A 417 22.13 7.03 16.55
CA ASN A 417 22.59 7.38 15.21
C ASN A 417 24.12 7.43 15.06
N LEU A 418 24.89 7.10 16.10
CA LEU A 418 26.34 6.88 16.00
C LEU A 418 26.66 5.68 15.10
N SER A 419 27.93 5.55 14.68
CA SER A 419 28.35 4.39 13.88
C SER A 419 28.24 3.06 14.63
N ALA A 420 28.22 1.97 13.87
CA ALA A 420 28.29 0.61 14.40
C ALA A 420 29.57 0.33 15.24
N ARG A 421 30.59 1.20 15.18
CA ARG A 421 31.79 1.19 16.02
C ARG A 421 31.49 1.74 17.41
N LEU A 422 30.93 2.95 17.51
CA LEU A 422 30.64 3.60 18.78
C LEU A 422 29.42 2.98 19.49
N LEU A 423 28.36 2.62 18.75
CA LEU A 423 27.21 1.87 19.29
C LEU A 423 27.63 0.58 20.01
N ARG A 424 28.69 -0.09 19.54
CA ARG A 424 29.20 -1.33 20.13
C ARG A 424 29.77 -1.10 21.52
N ILE A 425 30.42 0.05 21.74
CA ILE A 425 30.97 0.47 23.03
C ILE A 425 29.83 0.71 24.04
N PHE A 426 28.77 1.41 23.64
CA PHE A 426 27.57 1.59 24.46
C PHE A 426 26.94 0.24 24.82
N PHE A 427 26.67 -0.58 23.80
CA PHE A 427 26.00 -1.87 23.94
C PHE A 427 26.77 -2.85 24.85
N GLU A 428 28.10 -2.94 24.69
CA GLU A 428 28.93 -3.80 25.54
C GLU A 428 28.98 -3.36 27.00
N TRP A 429 28.75 -2.08 27.30
CA TRP A 429 28.70 -1.59 28.68
C TRP A 429 27.31 -1.69 29.30
N TYR A 430 26.24 -1.54 28.52
CA TYR A 430 24.90 -1.95 28.94
C TYR A 430 24.86 -3.45 29.31
N ILE A 431 25.41 -4.30 28.45
CA ILE A 431 25.52 -5.76 28.66
C ILE A 431 26.41 -6.15 29.87
N LYS A 432 27.18 -5.24 30.49
CA LYS A 432 27.93 -5.52 31.73
C LYS A 432 27.08 -5.39 33.00
N GLY A 433 25.98 -4.64 32.94
CA GLY A 433 24.93 -4.60 33.96
C GLY A 433 23.90 -5.69 33.69
N ASP A 434 22.86 -5.36 32.92
CA ASP A 434 21.64 -6.17 32.72
C ASP A 434 21.81 -7.36 31.74
N GLY A 435 23.03 -7.57 31.21
CA GLY A 435 23.30 -8.60 30.19
C GLY A 435 23.48 -10.01 30.77
N HIS A 436 22.59 -10.93 30.37
CA HIS A 436 22.67 -12.35 30.67
C HIS A 436 23.29 -13.14 29.50
N ARG A 437 24.18 -14.09 29.82
CA ARG A 437 24.87 -14.97 28.85
C ARG A 437 24.52 -16.42 29.12
N TYR A 438 24.15 -17.16 28.08
CA TYR A 438 23.54 -18.49 28.23
C TYR A 438 23.95 -19.52 27.15
N GLY A 439 23.57 -20.77 27.41
CA GLY A 439 23.83 -21.94 26.56
C GLY A 439 25.23 -22.54 26.74
N ARG A 440 25.40 -23.83 26.38
CA ARG A 440 26.62 -24.65 26.66
C ARG A 440 27.97 -24.06 26.20
N LYS A 441 27.99 -23.07 25.29
CA LYS A 441 29.21 -22.37 24.85
C LYS A 441 29.25 -20.87 25.21
N GLY A 442 28.37 -20.38 26.08
CA GLY A 442 28.31 -18.97 26.51
C GLY A 442 28.00 -17.95 25.39
N ARG A 443 27.54 -18.41 24.21
CA ARG A 443 27.32 -17.60 23.01
C ARG A 443 25.91 -17.02 22.88
N GLY A 444 24.95 -17.47 23.71
CA GLY A 444 23.65 -16.84 23.82
C GLY A 444 23.76 -15.53 24.61
N LEU A 445 23.05 -14.48 24.17
CA LEU A 445 23.06 -13.17 24.81
C LEU A 445 21.64 -12.62 24.88
N SER A 446 21.25 -12.15 26.06
CA SER A 446 19.97 -11.47 26.29
C SER A 446 20.12 -10.37 27.34
N ALA A 447 19.12 -9.49 27.43
CA ALA A 447 18.97 -8.53 28.53
C ALA A 447 17.49 -8.48 28.97
N THR A 448 17.25 -8.14 30.23
CA THR A 448 15.90 -8.00 30.80
C THR A 448 15.61 -6.54 31.11
N THR A 449 14.45 -6.02 30.74
CA THR A 449 14.02 -4.63 31.02
C THR A 449 12.51 -4.58 31.29
N ILE A 450 12.05 -3.61 32.08
CA ILE A 450 10.61 -3.26 32.20
C ILE A 450 10.24 -2.02 31.37
N SER A 451 11.22 -1.27 30.85
CA SER A 451 10.96 -0.17 29.92
C SER A 451 10.70 -0.72 28.51
N LEU A 452 9.51 -0.41 27.98
CA LEU A 452 9.10 -0.68 26.60
C LEU A 452 9.98 0.08 25.58
N ARG A 453 10.37 1.32 25.91
CA ARG A 453 11.19 2.15 25.02
C ARG A 453 12.62 1.62 24.93
N LEU A 454 13.24 1.30 26.07
CA LEU A 454 14.58 0.67 26.09
C LEU A 454 14.59 -0.70 25.40
N ARG A 455 13.54 -1.51 25.57
CA ARG A 455 13.36 -2.79 24.86
C ARG A 455 13.46 -2.61 23.34
N ASP A 456 12.84 -1.55 22.84
CA ASP A 456 12.73 -1.25 21.40
C ASP A 456 13.97 -0.54 20.85
N ASP A 457 14.55 0.39 21.61
CA ASP A 457 15.86 1.00 21.32
C ASP A 457 16.97 -0.07 21.22
N LEU A 458 16.96 -1.07 22.10
CA LEU A 458 17.91 -2.19 22.04
C LEU A 458 17.70 -3.09 20.81
N GLN A 459 16.49 -3.15 20.26
CA GLN A 459 16.20 -3.88 19.02
C GLN A 459 16.71 -3.11 17.79
N GLU A 460 16.54 -1.79 17.76
CA GLU A 460 17.11 -0.90 16.74
C GLU A 460 18.65 -0.91 16.77
N ILE A 461 19.25 -0.79 17.96
CA ILE A 461 20.71 -0.84 18.15
C ILE A 461 21.27 -2.21 17.72
N ALA A 462 20.52 -3.30 17.92
CA ALA A 462 20.94 -4.61 17.43
C ALA A 462 21.03 -4.65 15.89
N LEU A 463 20.02 -4.13 15.18
CA LEU A 463 20.04 -3.99 13.72
C LEU A 463 21.27 -3.18 13.27
N LYS A 464 21.46 -1.99 13.86
CA LYS A 464 22.59 -1.08 13.58
C LYS A 464 23.98 -1.62 13.98
N LEU A 465 24.05 -2.81 14.62
CA LEU A 465 25.29 -3.49 14.96
C LEU A 465 25.61 -4.73 14.09
N GLY A 466 24.83 -4.99 13.04
CA GLY A 466 24.93 -6.20 12.22
C GLY A 466 24.37 -7.45 12.92
N MET A 467 23.40 -7.25 13.81
CA MET A 467 22.70 -8.32 14.53
C MET A 467 21.20 -8.20 14.25
N SER A 468 20.43 -9.19 14.69
CA SER A 468 18.98 -9.07 14.80
C SER A 468 18.57 -9.35 16.24
N ALA A 469 17.52 -8.71 16.72
CA ALA A 469 16.98 -8.98 18.05
C ALA A 469 15.48 -9.27 17.98
N TYR A 470 15.00 -10.12 18.86
CA TYR A 470 13.57 -10.28 19.14
C TYR A 470 13.37 -10.26 20.65
N PHE A 471 12.18 -9.91 21.11
CA PHE A 471 11.85 -9.96 22.53
C PHE A 471 10.67 -10.88 22.84
N LYS A 472 10.54 -11.24 24.12
CA LYS A 472 9.38 -11.95 24.68
C LYS A 472 9.08 -11.41 26.07
N LEU A 473 7.82 -11.49 26.49
CA LEU A 473 7.45 -11.31 27.90
C LEU A 473 8.21 -12.37 28.74
N HIS A 474 8.82 -11.93 29.84
CA HIS A 474 9.50 -12.78 30.82
C HIS A 474 8.62 -13.06 32.03
N ARG A 475 7.99 -12.02 32.58
CA ARG A 475 7.04 -12.07 33.70
C ARG A 475 6.04 -10.92 33.54
N GLY A 476 4.75 -11.21 33.67
CA GLY A 476 3.70 -10.21 33.61
C GLY A 476 3.57 -9.40 34.92
N LYS A 477 2.96 -8.22 34.83
CA LYS A 477 2.52 -7.41 35.96
C LYS A 477 1.74 -8.24 36.99
N GLY A 478 1.94 -7.97 38.27
CA GLY A 478 1.29 -8.68 39.38
C GLY A 478 1.88 -10.04 39.75
N THR A 479 2.77 -10.62 38.93
CA THR A 479 3.47 -11.89 39.20
C THR A 479 4.08 -11.88 40.61
N LEU A 480 3.77 -12.89 41.41
CA LEU A 480 4.31 -13.04 42.76
C LEU A 480 5.76 -13.53 42.70
N LEU A 481 6.64 -12.85 43.42
CA LEU A 481 8.07 -13.15 43.53
C LEU A 481 8.44 -13.26 45.00
N SER A 482 8.88 -14.44 45.43
CA SER A 482 9.40 -14.62 46.79
C SER A 482 10.86 -14.16 46.90
N SER A 483 11.28 -13.73 48.08
CA SER A 483 12.69 -13.55 48.43
C SER A 483 13.45 -14.88 48.31
N LEU A 484 14.79 -14.81 48.27
CA LEU A 484 15.63 -16.02 48.37
C LEU A 484 15.44 -16.79 49.68
N SER A 485 14.95 -16.12 50.74
CA SER A 485 14.53 -16.69 52.02
C SER A 485 13.05 -17.11 52.07
N GLN A 486 12.28 -16.86 51.00
CA GLN A 486 10.82 -16.98 50.89
C GLN A 486 9.96 -16.11 51.83
N GLU A 487 10.50 -15.60 52.95
CA GLU A 487 9.82 -14.75 53.96
C GLU A 487 9.09 -13.51 53.42
N LYS A 488 9.47 -13.00 52.23
CA LYS A 488 8.90 -11.77 51.66
C LYS A 488 8.45 -11.98 50.24
N HIS A 489 7.17 -11.73 50.00
CA HIS A 489 6.59 -11.73 48.66
C HIS A 489 6.51 -10.31 48.11
N TYR A 490 7.02 -10.13 46.90
CA TYR A 490 6.93 -8.93 46.10
C TYR A 490 6.00 -9.20 44.92
N ARG A 491 5.32 -8.18 44.40
CA ARG A 491 4.60 -8.28 43.12
C ARG A 491 5.38 -7.54 42.04
N GLN A 492 5.52 -8.16 40.87
CA GLN A 492 6.10 -7.56 39.68
C GLN A 492 5.32 -6.28 39.32
N SER A 493 5.95 -5.10 39.38
CA SER A 493 5.25 -3.82 39.25
C SER A 493 4.74 -3.56 37.83
N GLU A 494 5.53 -3.93 36.82
CA GLU A 494 5.23 -3.79 35.39
C GLU A 494 5.77 -4.99 34.61
N ASP A 495 5.25 -5.24 33.41
CA ASP A 495 5.71 -6.30 32.51
C ASP A 495 7.22 -6.24 32.27
N SER A 496 7.89 -7.38 32.45
CA SER A 496 9.32 -7.54 32.18
C SER A 496 9.56 -8.28 30.86
N TRP A 497 10.49 -7.79 30.06
CA TRP A 497 10.76 -8.24 28.69
C TRP A 497 12.19 -8.74 28.57
N ASN A 498 12.36 -9.94 28.04
CA ASN A 498 13.67 -10.46 27.64
C ASN A 498 13.92 -10.14 26.16
N VAL A 499 14.93 -9.31 25.89
CA VAL A 499 15.45 -9.06 24.54
C VAL A 499 16.56 -10.07 24.26
N TYR A 500 16.49 -10.79 23.15
CA TYR A 500 17.45 -11.81 22.72
C TYR A 500 18.25 -11.33 21.51
N PHE A 501 19.58 -11.32 21.62
CA PHE A 501 20.48 -10.78 20.60
C PHE A 501 21.07 -11.91 19.76
N ILE A 502 20.80 -11.87 18.45
CA ILE A 502 21.07 -12.96 17.51
C ILE A 502 22.13 -12.51 16.50
N ARG A 503 23.14 -13.37 16.29
CA ARG A 503 24.24 -13.17 15.32
C ARG A 503 24.16 -14.04 14.07
N LYS A 504 23.16 -14.93 13.99
CA LYS A 504 22.82 -15.66 12.76
C LYS A 504 21.48 -15.13 12.27
N ASN A 505 21.59 -14.11 11.43
CA ASN A 505 20.49 -13.25 11.00
C ASN A 505 19.71 -13.83 9.83
N GLU A 506 20.18 -14.91 9.22
CA GLU A 506 19.43 -15.69 8.22
C GLU A 506 18.83 -16.97 8.85
N PRO A 507 17.62 -16.92 9.42
CA PRO A 507 16.85 -18.13 9.71
C PRO A 507 16.40 -18.79 8.39
N ALA A 508 16.86 -20.02 8.18
CA ALA A 508 16.34 -20.88 7.13
C ALA A 508 15.00 -21.50 7.54
N VAL A 509 13.96 -21.18 6.79
CA VAL A 509 12.68 -21.90 6.77
C VAL A 509 12.82 -23.02 5.74
N ILE A 510 12.63 -24.27 6.17
CA ILE A 510 12.80 -25.47 5.36
C ILE A 510 11.59 -26.36 5.65
N PRO A 511 10.74 -26.72 4.65
CA PRO A 511 9.43 -27.34 4.85
C PRO A 511 9.47 -28.60 5.72
N SER A 512 10.38 -29.53 5.40
CA SER A 512 10.56 -30.79 6.14
C SER A 512 10.93 -30.62 7.61
N MET A 513 11.41 -29.44 8.02
CA MET A 513 11.76 -29.11 9.40
C MET A 513 10.75 -28.16 10.09
N ILE A 514 9.63 -27.80 9.45
CA ILE A 514 8.63 -26.89 10.07
C ILE A 514 8.02 -27.55 11.31
N LYS A 515 7.38 -28.71 11.15
CA LYS A 515 6.76 -29.48 12.25
C LYS A 515 7.79 -29.85 13.32
N ALA A 516 8.96 -30.36 12.92
CA ALA A 516 10.04 -30.78 13.81
C ALA A 516 10.68 -29.65 14.64
N ARG A 517 10.47 -28.37 14.28
CA ARG A 517 10.99 -27.20 15.02
C ARG A 517 9.91 -26.41 15.75
N GLY A 518 8.65 -26.88 15.75
CA GLY A 518 7.52 -26.12 16.28
C GLY A 518 7.31 -24.79 15.54
N HIS A 519 7.62 -24.75 14.25
CA HIS A 519 7.31 -23.63 13.36
C HIS A 519 5.94 -23.85 12.71
N THR A 520 5.33 -22.79 12.21
CA THR A 520 4.08 -22.85 11.42
C THR A 520 4.22 -22.00 10.16
N GLU A 521 3.85 -22.56 9.02
CA GLU A 521 3.79 -21.85 7.73
C GLU A 521 2.54 -22.34 6.98
N HIS A 522 1.55 -21.48 6.82
CA HIS A 522 0.20 -21.82 6.33
C HIS A 522 -0.59 -20.55 6.00
N TRP A 523 -1.74 -20.71 5.35
CA TRP A 523 -2.76 -19.67 5.35
C TRP A 523 -3.51 -19.66 6.68
N VAL A 524 -3.92 -18.47 7.09
CA VAL A 524 -5.00 -18.27 8.08
C VAL A 524 -6.04 -17.35 7.47
N SER A 525 -7.32 -17.60 7.76
CA SER A 525 -8.36 -16.58 7.54
C SER A 525 -8.07 -15.40 8.47
N TYR A 526 -8.06 -14.21 7.91
CA TYR A 526 -7.92 -12.94 8.63
C TYR A 526 -9.13 -12.07 8.29
N ASN A 527 -9.57 -11.27 9.26
CA ASN A 527 -10.61 -10.28 9.10
C ASN A 527 -10.21 -9.06 9.93
N GLY A 528 -9.94 -7.94 9.26
CA GLY A 528 -9.56 -6.67 9.86
C GLY A 528 -8.43 -5.98 9.09
N ILE A 529 -7.84 -4.97 9.73
CA ILE A 529 -6.93 -4.03 9.07
C ILE A 529 -5.64 -4.75 8.62
N VAL A 530 -5.37 -4.76 7.33
CA VAL A 530 -4.03 -4.82 6.71
C VAL A 530 -3.56 -3.39 6.36
N SER A 531 -2.38 -3.25 5.75
CA SER A 531 -1.63 -2.00 5.66
C SER A 531 -0.32 -2.16 4.89
N CYS A 532 0.19 -1.13 4.24
CA CYS A 532 1.45 -1.17 3.50
C CYS A 532 2.02 0.23 3.32
N VAL A 533 3.34 0.34 3.16
CA VAL A 533 4.01 1.58 2.74
C VAL A 533 4.89 1.31 1.53
N SER A 534 4.70 2.08 0.47
CA SER A 534 5.63 2.17 -0.65
C SER A 534 6.81 3.06 -0.25
N VAL A 535 8.03 2.62 -0.57
CA VAL A 535 9.29 3.31 -0.29
C VAL A 535 10.24 3.11 -1.47
N PRO A 536 11.18 4.04 -1.75
CA PRO A 536 12.04 3.96 -2.94
C PRO A 536 12.83 2.64 -3.08
N ASN A 537 13.39 2.13 -1.97
CA ASN A 537 14.13 0.86 -1.95
C ASN A 537 13.24 -0.41 -2.03
N LYS A 538 11.91 -0.27 -2.14
CA LYS A 538 10.91 -1.36 -2.19
C LYS A 538 11.02 -2.42 -1.08
N THR A 539 11.64 -2.06 0.04
CA THR A 539 11.80 -2.91 1.22
C THR A 539 11.70 -2.10 2.50
N VAL A 540 11.11 -2.68 3.54
CA VAL A 540 10.95 -2.07 4.86
C VAL A 540 11.29 -3.05 5.99
N TYR A 541 11.82 -2.52 7.10
CA TYR A 541 12.09 -3.30 8.30
C TYR A 541 10.84 -3.38 9.16
N VAL A 542 10.17 -4.52 9.10
CA VAL A 542 8.91 -4.77 9.81
C VAL A 542 9.12 -5.68 11.00
N ARG A 543 8.27 -5.59 12.03
CA ARG A 543 8.16 -6.59 13.10
C ARG A 543 6.71 -6.93 13.39
N ARG A 544 6.50 -8.17 13.81
CA ARG A 544 5.22 -8.63 14.36
C ARG A 544 5.50 -9.33 15.67
N ASN A 545 4.70 -9.08 16.71
CA ASN A 545 4.89 -9.67 18.05
C ASN A 545 6.33 -9.49 18.61
N GLY A 546 7.01 -8.38 18.29
CA GLY A 546 8.39 -8.13 18.70
C GLY A 546 9.47 -8.90 17.91
N VAL A 547 9.11 -9.54 16.80
CA VAL A 547 10.02 -10.35 15.95
C VAL A 547 10.18 -9.65 14.58
N PRO A 548 11.34 -9.04 14.27
CA PRO A 548 11.53 -8.24 13.06
C PRO A 548 11.99 -9.06 11.85
N VAL A 549 11.87 -8.55 10.62
CA VAL A 549 12.35 -9.11 9.32
C VAL A 549 12.25 -8.05 8.21
N TRP A 550 12.93 -8.22 7.07
CA TRP A 550 12.74 -7.39 5.87
C TRP A 550 11.58 -7.91 4.98
N SER A 551 10.79 -7.02 4.36
CA SER A 551 9.65 -7.35 3.47
C SER A 551 9.34 -6.18 2.50
N GLY A 552 8.53 -6.37 1.46
CA GLY A 552 8.33 -5.42 0.33
C GLY A 552 7.00 -4.65 0.31
N ASN A 553 6.55 -4.18 -0.87
CA ASN A 553 5.33 -3.36 -1.03
C ASN A 553 4.64 -3.57 -2.41
N SER A 554 3.48 -2.95 -2.56
CA SER A 554 2.45 -3.22 -3.58
C SER A 554 1.54 -2.00 -3.78
N ASP A 555 1.00 -1.80 -4.99
CA ASP A 555 0.12 -0.68 -5.38
C ASP A 555 -0.42 -0.92 -6.83
N PRO A 556 -1.43 -0.21 -7.37
CA PRO A 556 -1.94 -0.34 -8.74
C PRO A 556 -1.04 -0.51 -9.98
N PRO A 557 0.28 -0.23 -9.98
CA PRO A 557 1.33 -0.79 -10.84
C PRO A 557 1.25 -2.18 -11.53
N MET A 558 0.15 -2.95 -11.54
CA MET A 558 0.11 -4.27 -12.22
C MET A 558 0.33 -4.17 -13.73
N ASN A 559 -0.21 -3.16 -14.41
CA ASN A 559 0.06 -2.97 -15.84
C ASN A 559 1.48 -2.45 -16.07
N TRP A 560 2.01 -1.66 -15.14
CA TRP A 560 3.43 -1.27 -15.14
C TRP A 560 4.39 -2.46 -14.89
N ARG A 561 3.87 -3.64 -14.47
CA ARG A 561 4.64 -4.91 -14.41
C ARG A 561 4.88 -5.57 -15.77
N LEU A 562 4.31 -5.05 -16.86
CA LEU A 562 4.48 -5.59 -18.21
C LEU A 562 5.15 -4.52 -19.09
N SER A 563 6.43 -4.69 -19.41
CA SER A 563 7.24 -3.73 -20.18
C SER A 563 6.70 -3.45 -21.58
N GLN A 564 6.07 -4.46 -22.19
CA GLN A 564 5.30 -4.39 -23.44
C GLN A 564 4.20 -3.30 -23.45
N LEU A 565 3.79 -2.77 -22.28
CA LEU A 565 2.75 -1.76 -22.14
C LEU A 565 3.28 -0.33 -21.97
N ASP A 566 4.59 -0.10 -21.82
CA ASP A 566 5.14 1.22 -21.53
C ASP A 566 4.83 2.27 -22.61
N ARG A 567 4.72 1.83 -23.87
CA ARG A 567 4.37 2.67 -25.03
C ARG A 567 2.87 2.98 -25.15
N LEU A 568 2.02 2.29 -24.39
CA LEU A 568 0.56 2.51 -24.42
C LEU A 568 0.17 3.52 -23.34
N CYS A 569 -0.78 4.39 -23.63
CA CYS A 569 -1.49 5.18 -22.63
C CYS A 569 -2.38 4.27 -21.79
N LEU A 570 -2.52 4.53 -20.49
CA LEU A 570 -3.54 3.84 -19.70
C LEU A 570 -4.77 4.75 -19.64
N VAL A 571 -5.93 4.18 -19.95
CA VAL A 571 -7.24 4.83 -20.04
C VAL A 571 -8.24 4.00 -19.25
N SER A 572 -9.28 4.64 -18.72
CA SER A 572 -10.32 3.95 -17.96
C SER A 572 -11.69 4.41 -18.42
N ASN A 573 -12.59 3.46 -18.66
CA ASN A 573 -13.92 3.68 -19.21
C ASN A 573 -14.92 2.72 -18.55
N SER A 574 -16.20 3.08 -18.57
CA SER A 574 -17.15 2.45 -17.68
C SER A 574 -17.76 1.13 -18.15
N ASP A 575 -17.58 0.68 -19.40
CA ASP A 575 -18.27 -0.52 -19.92
C ASP A 575 -19.78 -0.47 -19.60
N ALA A 576 -20.38 0.71 -19.78
CA ALA A 576 -21.74 0.96 -19.31
C ALA A 576 -22.75 0.17 -20.15
N HIS A 577 -23.40 -0.79 -19.50
CA HIS A 577 -24.58 -1.51 -20.00
C HIS A 577 -25.91 -0.88 -19.50
N SER A 578 -25.86 0.25 -18.81
CA SER A 578 -27.03 0.94 -18.26
C SER A 578 -26.72 2.41 -17.97
N ALA A 579 -27.65 3.32 -18.33
CA ALA A 579 -27.39 4.75 -18.35
C ALA A 579 -27.32 5.37 -16.95
N TRP A 580 -27.82 4.66 -15.93
CA TRP A 580 -27.80 5.13 -14.55
C TRP A 580 -26.39 5.55 -14.08
N PRO A 581 -26.24 6.66 -13.32
CA PRO A 581 -24.93 7.18 -12.88
C PRO A 581 -24.07 6.24 -12.03
N TRP A 582 -24.62 5.10 -11.56
CA TRP A 582 -23.83 4.04 -10.92
C TRP A 582 -23.21 3.02 -11.87
N ARG A 583 -23.46 3.13 -13.18
CA ARG A 583 -22.78 2.33 -14.20
C ARG A 583 -22.08 3.24 -15.20
N LEU A 584 -22.79 4.21 -15.79
CA LEU A 584 -22.22 5.26 -16.63
C LEU A 584 -21.21 6.12 -15.84
N GLY A 585 -20.00 6.33 -16.37
CA GLY A 585 -18.94 7.08 -15.71
C GLY A 585 -18.49 6.52 -14.35
N ARG A 586 -18.65 5.22 -14.05
CA ARG A 586 -18.01 4.65 -12.85
C ARG A 586 -16.48 4.69 -12.96
N GLU A 587 -16.00 4.64 -14.20
CA GLU A 587 -14.62 4.75 -14.67
C GLU A 587 -14.63 5.75 -15.85
N ALA A 588 -13.61 6.60 -15.97
CA ALA A 588 -13.54 7.67 -16.98
C ALA A 588 -12.12 8.26 -17.11
N ASN A 589 -11.92 9.13 -18.10
CA ASN A 589 -10.67 9.84 -18.37
C ASN A 589 -10.86 11.34 -18.11
N VAL A 590 -9.86 12.01 -17.52
CA VAL A 590 -9.91 13.45 -17.21
C VAL A 590 -8.80 14.18 -17.94
N PHE A 591 -9.18 14.92 -18.98
CA PHE A 591 -8.28 15.67 -19.84
C PHE A 591 -8.19 17.15 -19.43
N ASP A 592 -7.17 17.85 -19.93
CA ASP A 592 -7.12 19.31 -20.02
C ASP A 592 -6.76 19.70 -21.47
N LEU A 593 -7.70 20.31 -22.19
CA LEU A 593 -7.60 20.56 -23.63
C LEU A 593 -7.90 22.03 -23.97
N ASP A 594 -7.15 22.63 -24.90
CA ASP A 594 -7.40 24.00 -25.37
C ASP A 594 -8.72 24.11 -26.15
N HIS A 595 -8.99 23.12 -27.01
CA HIS A 595 -10.25 22.97 -27.75
C HIS A 595 -10.77 21.53 -27.60
N VAL A 596 -12.09 21.38 -27.50
CA VAL A 596 -12.75 20.09 -27.36
C VAL A 596 -13.08 19.54 -28.75
N THR A 597 -12.22 18.67 -29.27
CA THR A 597 -12.36 18.02 -30.57
C THR A 597 -11.96 16.55 -30.47
N TYR A 598 -12.41 15.72 -31.41
CA TYR A 598 -11.99 14.33 -31.55
C TYR A 598 -10.46 14.22 -31.56
N GLN A 599 -9.81 15.00 -32.43
CA GLN A 599 -8.36 15.00 -32.57
C GLN A 599 -7.65 15.36 -31.25
N ASN A 600 -8.11 16.38 -30.53
CA ASN A 600 -7.45 16.80 -29.30
C ASN A 600 -7.55 15.78 -28.16
N LEU A 601 -8.61 14.96 -28.11
CA LEU A 601 -8.68 13.79 -27.23
C LEU A 601 -7.78 12.66 -27.72
N VAL A 602 -7.86 12.31 -29.01
CA VAL A 602 -7.09 11.21 -29.62
C VAL A 602 -5.59 11.45 -29.47
N ASP A 603 -5.10 12.65 -29.80
CA ASP A 603 -3.70 13.02 -29.65
C ASP A 603 -3.25 12.96 -28.20
N ALA A 604 -4.05 13.43 -27.24
CA ALA A 604 -3.70 13.37 -25.81
C ALA A 604 -3.47 11.92 -25.33
N ILE A 605 -4.22 10.96 -25.86
CA ILE A 605 -4.02 9.52 -25.61
C ILE A 605 -2.84 8.98 -26.43
N ARG A 606 -2.72 9.34 -27.72
CA ARG A 606 -1.70 8.85 -28.68
C ARG A 606 -0.29 9.31 -28.31
N GLU A 607 -0.14 10.54 -27.84
CA GLU A 607 1.10 11.14 -27.34
C GLU A 607 1.43 10.72 -25.89
N LYS A 608 0.42 10.22 -25.14
CA LYS A 608 0.51 9.90 -23.71
C LYS A 608 0.95 11.10 -22.85
N ASP A 609 0.52 12.30 -23.22
CA ASP A 609 0.93 13.53 -22.52
C ASP A 609 0.20 13.68 -21.18
N SER A 610 0.93 13.51 -20.07
CA SER A 610 0.41 13.62 -18.70
C SER A 610 -0.04 15.04 -18.30
N ARG A 611 0.11 16.03 -19.19
CA ARG A 611 -0.45 17.38 -19.09
C ARG A 611 -1.80 17.50 -19.80
N ARG A 612 -2.00 16.76 -20.91
CA ARG A 612 -3.26 16.73 -21.68
C ARG A 612 -4.25 15.70 -21.14
N LEU A 613 -3.77 14.55 -20.66
CA LEU A 613 -4.54 13.56 -19.90
C LEU A 613 -4.06 13.56 -18.45
N LEU A 614 -4.78 14.28 -17.58
CA LEU A 614 -4.37 14.58 -16.21
C LEU A 614 -4.40 13.34 -15.30
N PHE A 615 -5.48 12.57 -15.38
CA PHE A 615 -5.67 11.31 -14.65
C PHE A 615 -6.86 10.50 -15.18
N THR A 616 -6.85 9.20 -14.91
CA THR A 616 -8.04 8.33 -15.00
C THR A 616 -8.83 8.30 -13.68
N ILE A 617 -10.12 8.06 -13.79
CA ILE A 617 -11.02 7.68 -12.69
C ILE A 617 -11.20 6.17 -12.79
N GLU A 618 -10.86 5.45 -11.73
CA GLU A 618 -10.91 3.99 -11.63
C GLU A 618 -11.96 3.56 -10.59
N THR A 619 -12.57 2.37 -10.74
CA THR A 619 -13.12 1.71 -9.55
C THR A 619 -12.01 0.96 -8.83
N SER A 620 -12.17 0.69 -7.52
CA SER A 620 -11.25 -0.20 -6.82
C SER A 620 -11.28 -1.58 -7.49
N PRO A 621 -10.15 -2.13 -7.96
CA PRO A 621 -10.14 -3.35 -8.76
C PRO A 621 -10.62 -4.60 -7.99
N ALA A 622 -10.66 -4.54 -6.65
CA ALA A 622 -11.33 -5.53 -5.81
C ALA A 622 -12.86 -5.57 -6.02
N TYR A 623 -13.48 -4.46 -6.44
CA TYR A 623 -14.90 -4.41 -6.87
C TYR A 623 -15.13 -5.26 -8.14
N GLY A 624 -14.08 -5.50 -8.93
CA GLY A 624 -14.12 -6.23 -10.19
C GLY A 624 -14.66 -7.66 -10.06
N LYS A 625 -15.66 -7.98 -10.89
CA LYS A 625 -16.33 -9.29 -11.05
C LYS A 625 -15.42 -10.53 -11.03
N TYR A 626 -14.17 -10.39 -11.46
CA TYR A 626 -13.22 -11.48 -11.67
C TYR A 626 -11.86 -11.19 -11.04
N HIS A 627 -11.79 -10.34 -10.01
CA HIS A 627 -10.53 -10.00 -9.35
C HIS A 627 -9.83 -11.24 -8.79
N TRP A 628 -10.57 -12.06 -8.04
CA TRP A 628 -10.10 -13.33 -7.49
C TRP A 628 -10.58 -14.56 -8.27
N THR A 629 -9.79 -15.63 -8.17
CA THR A 629 -10.14 -16.94 -8.72
C THR A 629 -11.22 -17.59 -7.85
N GLY A 630 -12.27 -18.13 -8.47
CA GLY A 630 -13.42 -18.63 -7.69
C GLY A 630 -14.42 -19.50 -8.43
N HIS A 631 -15.47 -19.87 -7.71
CA HIS A 631 -16.58 -20.70 -8.17
C HIS A 631 -17.89 -20.24 -7.50
N ARG A 632 -18.71 -19.51 -8.26
CA ARG A 632 -19.92 -18.81 -7.80
C ARG A 632 -20.94 -19.76 -7.19
N GLU A 633 -21.19 -20.91 -7.83
CA GLU A 633 -22.14 -21.93 -7.36
C GLU A 633 -21.86 -22.38 -5.91
N CYS A 634 -20.58 -22.40 -5.52
CA CYS A 634 -20.13 -22.87 -4.21
C CYS A 634 -19.86 -21.72 -3.23
N GLN A 635 -20.01 -20.46 -3.67
CA GLN A 635 -19.57 -19.26 -2.96
C GLN A 635 -18.13 -19.41 -2.43
N VAL A 636 -17.21 -19.82 -3.32
CA VAL A 636 -15.78 -19.95 -3.02
C VAL A 636 -15.00 -18.94 -3.85
N SER A 637 -14.11 -18.20 -3.20
CA SER A 637 -13.13 -17.29 -3.79
C SER A 637 -11.78 -17.41 -3.08
N MET A 638 -10.69 -17.15 -3.78
CA MET A 638 -9.33 -17.14 -3.24
C MET A 638 -8.36 -16.41 -4.19
N SER A 639 -7.15 -16.11 -3.69
CA SER A 639 -6.09 -15.56 -4.55
C SER A 639 -5.67 -16.54 -5.65
N GLY A 640 -5.13 -16.03 -6.74
CA GLY A 640 -4.75 -16.83 -7.89
C GLY A 640 -3.83 -18.00 -7.54
N LYS A 641 -2.76 -17.75 -6.79
CA LYS A 641 -1.78 -18.81 -6.43
C LYS A 641 -2.25 -19.69 -5.26
N ASP A 642 -3.50 -19.54 -4.80
CA ASP A 642 -4.20 -20.55 -4.00
C ASP A 642 -4.97 -21.51 -4.87
N ALA A 643 -5.68 -20.99 -5.87
CA ALA A 643 -6.36 -21.79 -6.87
C ALA A 643 -5.38 -22.70 -7.63
N GLN A 644 -4.24 -22.17 -8.08
CA GLN A 644 -3.20 -22.95 -8.77
C GLN A 644 -2.72 -24.17 -7.95
N ARG A 645 -2.68 -24.08 -6.62
CA ARG A 645 -2.28 -25.21 -5.75
C ARG A 645 -3.37 -26.27 -5.60
N LEU A 646 -4.63 -25.90 -5.84
CA LEU A 646 -5.74 -26.84 -6.01
C LEU A 646 -5.83 -27.36 -7.47
N ASN A 647 -4.86 -27.03 -8.34
CA ASN A 647 -4.92 -27.22 -9.79
C ASN A 647 -6.20 -26.59 -10.38
N ASP A 648 -6.52 -25.39 -9.87
CA ASP A 648 -7.72 -24.60 -10.09
C ASP A 648 -9.02 -25.33 -9.74
N ARG A 649 -9.02 -26.36 -8.87
CA ARG A 649 -10.25 -27.10 -8.52
C ARG A 649 -10.94 -26.55 -7.27
N CYS A 650 -12.26 -26.38 -7.37
CA CYS A 650 -13.10 -25.91 -6.28
C CYS A 650 -13.09 -26.93 -5.11
N PRO A 651 -12.70 -26.52 -3.89
CA PRO A 651 -12.59 -27.43 -2.74
C PRO A 651 -13.93 -27.98 -2.25
N ARG A 652 -15.08 -27.40 -2.66
CA ARG A 652 -16.41 -27.95 -2.35
C ARG A 652 -16.89 -29.03 -3.33
N CYS A 653 -16.46 -29.02 -4.59
CA CYS A 653 -17.12 -29.81 -5.65
C CYS A 653 -16.20 -30.35 -6.76
N GLY A 654 -14.88 -30.13 -6.71
CA GLY A 654 -13.90 -30.68 -7.65
C GLY A 654 -13.92 -30.11 -9.08
N LYS A 655 -14.97 -29.37 -9.47
CA LYS A 655 -15.05 -28.59 -10.73
C LYS A 655 -13.87 -27.60 -10.86
N LYS A 656 -13.49 -27.23 -12.08
CA LYS A 656 -12.52 -26.15 -12.29
C LYS A 656 -13.13 -24.79 -11.92
N MET A 657 -12.33 -23.92 -11.31
CA MET A 657 -12.64 -22.55 -10.95
C MET A 657 -12.30 -21.59 -12.08
N THR A 658 -13.00 -20.46 -12.14
CA THR A 658 -12.71 -19.34 -13.03
C THR A 658 -11.48 -18.59 -12.51
N ARG A 659 -10.33 -18.70 -13.19
CA ARG A 659 -9.11 -17.92 -12.89
C ARG A 659 -9.38 -16.42 -12.97
N GLY A 660 -8.90 -15.69 -11.96
CA GLY A 660 -9.10 -14.25 -11.81
C GLY A 660 -7.94 -13.40 -12.36
N VAL A 661 -8.18 -12.09 -12.38
CA VAL A 661 -7.22 -11.03 -12.79
C VAL A 661 -5.92 -11.12 -11.99
N GLU A 662 -6.03 -11.22 -10.65
CA GLU A 662 -4.90 -11.28 -9.71
C GLU A 662 -4.05 -12.56 -9.86
N GLU A 663 -4.54 -13.57 -10.58
CA GLU A 663 -3.79 -14.73 -11.02
C GLU A 663 -3.04 -14.48 -12.32
N ARG A 664 -3.75 -14.00 -13.35
CA ARG A 664 -3.26 -13.93 -14.73
C ARG A 664 -2.10 -12.95 -14.91
N ILE A 665 -2.08 -11.87 -14.16
CA ILE A 665 -0.99 -10.88 -14.19
C ILE A 665 0.35 -11.47 -13.78
N GLU A 666 0.33 -12.50 -12.94
CA GLU A 666 1.51 -13.19 -12.45
C GLU A 666 2.09 -14.17 -13.47
N GLU A 667 1.27 -14.61 -14.42
CA GLU A 667 1.70 -15.43 -15.55
C GLU A 667 2.51 -14.59 -16.56
N LEU A 668 2.28 -13.27 -16.62
CA LEU A 668 2.79 -12.37 -17.67
C LEU A 668 3.73 -11.26 -17.22
N ALA A 669 3.84 -10.99 -15.91
CA ALA A 669 4.66 -9.89 -15.38
C ALA A 669 6.16 -10.10 -15.61
N ASP A 670 6.75 -9.30 -16.51
CA ASP A 670 8.20 -9.24 -16.74
C ASP A 670 8.96 -8.36 -15.72
N ARG A 671 8.23 -7.48 -15.01
CA ARG A 671 8.74 -6.60 -13.96
C ARG A 671 8.10 -6.88 -12.61
N ALA A 672 8.85 -6.54 -11.57
CA ALA A 672 8.39 -6.64 -10.20
C ALA A 672 7.30 -5.59 -9.88
N GLU A 673 6.21 -6.03 -9.23
CA GLU A 673 5.16 -5.19 -8.58
C GLU A 673 5.74 -3.91 -7.93
N GLY A 674 5.05 -2.78 -8.08
CA GLY A 674 5.58 -1.48 -7.63
C GLY A 674 6.72 -0.95 -8.50
N TYR A 675 6.86 -1.38 -9.75
CA TYR A 675 7.57 -0.61 -10.78
C TYR A 675 6.69 0.57 -11.20
N VAL A 676 7.29 1.76 -11.37
CA VAL A 676 6.60 2.98 -11.80
C VAL A 676 7.35 3.52 -13.03
N PRO A 677 6.68 3.78 -14.17
CA PRO A 677 7.29 4.41 -15.34
C PRO A 677 7.83 5.81 -15.04
N LYS A 678 8.69 6.32 -15.93
CA LYS A 678 9.32 7.65 -15.78
C LYS A 678 8.32 8.81 -15.78
N ASP A 679 7.23 8.67 -16.54
CA ASP A 679 6.12 9.63 -16.62
C ASP A 679 4.81 8.84 -16.79
N PRO A 680 4.10 8.52 -15.69
CA PRO A 680 2.84 7.78 -15.73
C PRO A 680 1.64 8.74 -15.80
N ILE A 681 0.66 8.39 -16.64
CA ILE A 681 -0.71 8.87 -16.47
C ILE A 681 -1.17 8.49 -15.05
N ARG A 682 -1.73 9.45 -14.34
CA ARG A 682 -2.14 9.32 -12.93
C ARG A 682 -3.54 8.69 -12.86
N TYR A 683 -3.96 8.27 -11.67
CA TYR A 683 -5.30 7.76 -11.44
C TYR A 683 -5.88 8.30 -10.12
N ARG A 684 -7.20 8.15 -9.94
CA ARG A 684 -7.91 8.28 -8.66
C ARG A 684 -8.98 7.18 -8.58
N HIS A 685 -9.16 6.54 -7.44
CA HIS A 685 -10.34 5.69 -7.27
C HIS A 685 -11.57 6.55 -6.99
N LEU A 686 -12.72 6.20 -7.56
CA LEU A 686 -14.03 6.70 -7.17
C LEU A 686 -15.05 5.57 -7.08
N LEU A 687 -16.18 5.87 -6.45
CA LEU A 687 -17.34 5.01 -6.33
C LEU A 687 -18.61 5.85 -6.55
N PRO A 688 -19.68 5.31 -7.15
CA PRO A 688 -20.84 6.13 -7.50
C PRO A 688 -21.58 6.70 -6.29
N LEU A 689 -21.95 7.98 -6.36
CA LEU A 689 -22.60 8.71 -5.26
C LEU A 689 -23.87 8.02 -4.74
N SER A 690 -24.69 7.44 -5.63
CA SER A 690 -25.89 6.70 -5.25
C SER A 690 -25.61 5.38 -4.53
N GLU A 691 -24.47 4.72 -4.80
CA GLU A 691 -24.06 3.52 -4.05
C GLU A 691 -23.52 3.91 -2.66
N ILE A 692 -22.81 5.04 -2.54
CA ILE A 692 -22.38 5.62 -1.26
C ILE A 692 -23.60 5.96 -0.39
N ILE A 693 -24.54 6.75 -0.91
CA ILE A 693 -25.77 7.15 -0.20
C ILE A 693 -26.63 5.90 0.11
N GLY A 694 -26.70 4.94 -0.81
CA GLY A 694 -27.39 3.67 -0.60
C GLY A 694 -26.83 2.92 0.61
N LEU A 695 -25.50 2.80 0.68
CA LEU A 695 -24.82 2.12 1.78
C LEU A 695 -24.99 2.83 3.13
N VAL A 696 -24.95 4.18 3.17
CA VAL A 696 -25.24 4.97 4.39
C VAL A 696 -26.63 4.62 4.95
N PHE A 697 -27.63 4.45 4.09
CA PHE A 697 -29.02 4.19 4.52
C PHE A 697 -29.46 2.73 4.41
N GLY A 698 -28.52 1.78 4.30
CA GLY A 698 -28.81 0.35 4.20
C GLY A 698 -29.64 -0.07 2.98
N GLN A 699 -29.69 0.76 1.94
CA GLN A 699 -30.46 0.53 0.73
C GLN A 699 -29.64 -0.27 -0.28
N ALA A 700 -29.92 -1.58 -0.39
CA ALA A 700 -29.30 -2.45 -1.39
C ALA A 700 -29.66 -2.08 -2.85
N ASN A 701 -30.63 -1.19 -3.06
CA ASN A 701 -31.00 -0.67 -4.37
C ASN A 701 -30.62 0.83 -4.50
N PRO A 702 -29.64 1.19 -5.35
CA PRO A 702 -29.28 2.59 -5.61
C PRO A 702 -30.39 3.38 -6.34
N ALA A 703 -31.40 2.71 -6.90
CA ALA A 703 -32.59 3.34 -7.49
C ALA A 703 -33.70 3.68 -6.46
N SER A 704 -33.47 3.50 -5.15
CA SER A 704 -34.49 3.78 -4.12
C SER A 704 -34.73 5.29 -3.95
N THR A 705 -35.99 5.68 -3.69
CA THR A 705 -36.40 7.09 -3.55
C THR A 705 -35.64 7.82 -2.43
N LYS A 706 -35.30 7.14 -1.34
CA LYS A 706 -34.50 7.70 -0.24
C LYS A 706 -33.09 8.10 -0.70
N VAL A 707 -32.46 7.28 -1.55
CA VAL A 707 -31.16 7.57 -2.17
C VAL A 707 -31.30 8.74 -3.14
N TRP A 708 -32.29 8.67 -4.02
CA TRP A 708 -32.47 9.67 -5.09
C TRP A 708 -32.84 11.07 -4.60
N ASN A 709 -33.59 11.20 -3.50
CA ASN A 709 -33.87 12.51 -2.90
C ASN A 709 -32.58 13.21 -2.45
N ILE A 710 -31.62 12.48 -1.88
CA ILE A 710 -30.35 13.03 -1.38
C ILE A 710 -29.34 13.21 -2.53
N TYR A 711 -29.33 12.29 -3.50
CA TYR A 711 -28.55 12.43 -4.73
C TYR A 711 -28.93 13.71 -5.49
N ASN A 712 -30.23 13.92 -5.72
CA ASN A 712 -30.74 15.12 -6.40
C ASN A 712 -30.50 16.40 -5.62
N LEU A 713 -30.52 16.37 -4.28
CA LEU A 713 -30.20 17.52 -3.44
C LEU A 713 -28.71 17.92 -3.55
N LEU A 714 -27.80 16.94 -3.57
CA LEU A 714 -26.37 17.18 -3.76
C LEU A 714 -26.05 17.63 -5.19
N VAL A 715 -26.52 16.91 -6.20
CA VAL A 715 -26.30 17.28 -7.61
C VAL A 715 -26.95 18.62 -7.95
N GLY A 716 -28.14 18.91 -7.42
CA GLY A 716 -28.81 20.21 -7.59
C GLY A 716 -28.08 21.39 -6.96
N LYS A 717 -27.26 21.17 -5.92
CA LYS A 717 -26.41 22.21 -5.31
C LYS A 717 -25.04 22.36 -5.98
N PHE A 718 -24.41 21.24 -6.34
CA PHE A 718 -23.02 21.21 -6.84
C PHE A 718 -22.93 20.96 -8.37
N GLY A 719 -24.05 21.06 -9.08
CA GLY A 719 -24.18 20.90 -10.54
C GLY A 719 -24.14 19.47 -11.04
N ARG A 720 -23.12 18.69 -10.67
CA ARG A 720 -22.85 17.34 -11.20
C ARG A 720 -22.20 16.40 -10.18
N GLU A 721 -22.42 15.09 -10.33
CA GLU A 721 -21.89 14.06 -9.42
C GLU A 721 -20.36 14.13 -9.30
N TYR A 722 -19.60 14.27 -10.39
CA TYR A 722 -18.14 14.42 -10.29
C TYR A 722 -17.73 15.65 -9.47
N SER A 723 -18.45 16.77 -9.53
CA SER A 723 -18.15 17.91 -8.65
C SER A 723 -18.54 17.63 -7.20
N VAL A 724 -19.62 16.89 -6.93
CA VAL A 724 -19.91 16.33 -5.59
C VAL A 724 -18.78 15.39 -5.12
N MET A 725 -18.21 14.59 -6.02
CA MET A 725 -17.26 13.54 -5.71
C MET A 725 -15.79 13.96 -5.71
N LEU A 726 -15.41 15.06 -6.36
CA LEU A 726 -14.00 15.51 -6.46
C LEU A 726 -13.73 16.87 -5.82
N ASP A 727 -14.62 17.86 -6.01
CA ASP A 727 -14.29 19.28 -5.81
C ASP A 727 -15.10 19.97 -4.69
N ALA A 728 -16.35 19.57 -4.42
CA ALA A 728 -17.26 20.24 -3.49
C ALA A 728 -16.73 20.31 -2.02
N PRO A 729 -16.72 21.46 -1.34
CA PRO A 729 -16.20 21.58 0.03
C PRO A 729 -16.94 20.75 1.11
N GLU A 730 -16.21 20.26 2.12
CA GLU A 730 -16.74 19.38 3.18
C GLU A 730 -17.79 20.03 4.08
N ASP A 731 -17.59 21.30 4.43
CA ASP A 731 -18.56 22.13 5.16
C ASP A 731 -19.88 22.26 4.39
N GLN A 732 -19.78 22.46 3.07
CA GLN A 732 -20.95 22.57 2.22
C GLN A 732 -21.64 21.22 2.00
N LEU A 733 -20.91 20.10 1.92
CA LEU A 733 -21.48 18.74 1.88
C LEU A 733 -22.23 18.43 3.18
N LEU A 734 -21.60 18.72 4.33
CA LEU A 734 -22.19 18.57 5.67
C LEU A 734 -23.49 19.36 5.82
N ALA A 735 -23.50 20.61 5.38
CA ALA A 735 -24.68 21.48 5.40
C ALA A 735 -25.80 21.08 4.41
N THR A 736 -25.57 20.09 3.54
CA THR A 736 -26.53 19.68 2.48
C THR A 736 -27.10 18.30 2.71
N ALA A 737 -26.24 17.30 2.99
CA ALA A 737 -26.65 15.90 3.13
C ALA A 737 -26.40 15.32 4.55
N GLY A 738 -25.98 16.17 5.49
CA GLY A 738 -25.69 15.76 6.86
C GLY A 738 -24.35 15.02 7.03
N PRO A 739 -23.98 14.71 8.29
CA PRO A 739 -22.65 14.21 8.62
C PRO A 739 -22.36 12.82 8.07
N GLU A 740 -23.36 11.94 8.01
CA GLU A 740 -23.19 10.55 7.57
C GLU A 740 -22.84 10.46 6.08
N VAL A 741 -23.59 11.18 5.23
CA VAL A 741 -23.36 11.22 3.79
C VAL A 741 -22.12 12.06 3.45
N SER A 742 -21.90 13.20 4.13
CA SER A 742 -20.67 13.98 3.95
C SER A 742 -19.44 13.14 4.29
N SER A 743 -19.43 12.47 5.45
CA SER A 743 -18.35 11.57 5.85
C SER A 743 -18.13 10.44 4.84
N ALA A 744 -19.19 9.84 4.29
CA ALA A 744 -19.07 8.78 3.30
C ALA A 744 -18.50 9.27 1.94
N ILE A 745 -18.90 10.45 1.46
CA ILE A 745 -18.33 11.07 0.25
C ILE A 745 -16.86 11.46 0.48
N ILE A 746 -16.59 12.12 1.62
CA ILE A 746 -15.23 12.46 2.05
C ILE A 746 -14.40 11.20 2.24
N ARG A 747 -14.97 10.04 2.61
CA ARG A 747 -14.28 8.73 2.66
C ARG A 747 -13.96 8.15 1.26
N VAL A 748 -14.78 8.35 0.23
CA VAL A 748 -14.38 7.90 -1.13
C VAL A 748 -13.22 8.73 -1.69
N ARG A 749 -13.27 10.06 -1.55
CA ARG A 749 -12.34 11.02 -2.21
C ARG A 749 -10.85 10.79 -2.07
N ASN A 750 -10.45 10.19 -0.95
CA ASN A 750 -9.07 9.84 -0.64
C ASN A 750 -9.03 8.39 -0.16
N ASP A 751 -9.67 7.49 -0.92
CA ASP A 751 -9.54 6.02 -0.91
C ASP A 751 -9.76 5.35 0.46
N ASP A 752 -10.92 5.58 1.10
CA ASP A 752 -11.16 5.29 2.52
C ASP A 752 -12.49 4.51 2.75
N ILE A 753 -12.89 3.66 1.79
CA ILE A 753 -14.02 2.71 1.88
C ILE A 753 -13.58 1.28 1.53
N TYR A 754 -13.98 0.29 2.33
CA TYR A 754 -13.58 -1.12 2.12
C TYR A 754 -14.40 -1.77 1.02
N VAL A 755 -13.75 -2.68 0.27
CA VAL A 755 -14.36 -3.49 -0.78
C VAL A 755 -14.08 -4.97 -0.55
N GLU A 756 -15.13 -5.76 -0.33
CA GLU A 756 -15.07 -7.24 -0.36
C GLU A 756 -14.73 -7.70 -1.79
N PRO A 757 -13.68 -8.51 -2.04
CA PRO A 757 -13.24 -8.83 -3.40
C PRO A 757 -14.24 -9.65 -4.24
N GLY A 758 -14.46 -9.22 -5.48
CA GLY A 758 -15.27 -9.90 -6.50
C GLY A 758 -14.56 -11.11 -7.14
N TYR A 759 -15.36 -12.09 -7.57
CA TYR A 759 -14.90 -13.37 -8.10
C TYR A 759 -15.97 -14.07 -8.95
N ASP A 760 -15.55 -14.80 -9.98
CA ASP A 760 -16.42 -15.61 -10.86
C ASP A 760 -17.74 -14.93 -11.29
N GLY A 761 -17.68 -13.62 -11.55
CA GLY A 761 -18.80 -12.79 -11.99
C GLY A 761 -19.70 -12.24 -10.88
N VAL A 762 -19.31 -12.41 -9.62
CA VAL A 762 -19.86 -11.69 -8.46
C VAL A 762 -19.07 -10.39 -8.31
N TYR A 763 -19.74 -9.24 -8.37
CA TYR A 763 -19.13 -7.95 -8.03
C TYR A 763 -18.68 -7.94 -6.56
N GLY A 764 -17.60 -7.21 -6.28
CA GLY A 764 -17.24 -6.88 -4.92
C GLY A 764 -18.26 -5.96 -4.24
N LYS A 765 -18.14 -5.78 -2.93
CA LYS A 765 -19.13 -5.03 -2.14
C LYS A 765 -18.50 -4.01 -1.21
N LEU A 766 -19.08 -2.82 -1.22
CA LEU A 766 -18.70 -1.72 -0.34
C LEU A 766 -19.19 -1.94 1.10
N ASP A 767 -18.38 -1.55 2.08
CA ASP A 767 -18.75 -1.58 3.50
C ASP A 767 -18.31 -0.28 4.21
N LEU A 768 -19.27 0.46 4.76
CA LEU A 768 -19.03 1.68 5.55
C LEU A 768 -18.88 1.40 7.06
N SER A 769 -19.37 0.25 7.54
CA SER A 769 -19.28 -0.17 8.94
C SER A 769 -17.87 -0.66 9.28
N LYS A 770 -17.21 -1.27 8.31
CA LYS A 770 -15.77 -1.46 8.32
C LYS A 770 -15.07 -0.11 8.19
N PRO A 771 -13.93 0.08 8.89
CA PRO A 771 -13.08 1.22 8.63
C PRO A 771 -12.68 1.22 7.16
N ALA A 772 -12.26 2.40 6.74
CA ALA A 772 -11.49 2.52 5.54
C ALA A 772 -10.38 1.46 5.41
N PRO A 773 -10.05 1.05 4.18
CA PRO A 773 -8.69 0.74 3.87
C PRO A 773 -7.88 2.04 3.98
N VAL A 774 -7.44 2.36 5.21
CA VAL A 774 -7.17 3.75 5.59
C VAL A 774 -6.12 4.44 4.70
N ARG A 775 -6.49 5.66 4.35
CA ARG A 775 -5.65 6.75 3.86
C ARG A 775 -4.17 6.68 4.15
N LYS A 776 -3.46 7.33 3.22
CA LYS A 776 -2.75 8.55 3.62
C LYS A 776 -3.04 9.73 2.72
N SER A 777 -3.18 10.90 3.35
CA SER A 777 -3.40 12.19 2.72
C SER A 777 -2.19 12.61 1.88
N ALA A 778 -2.31 12.52 0.56
CA ALA A 778 -1.58 13.45 -0.31
C ALA A 778 -1.99 14.87 0.10
N ALA A 779 -1.06 15.63 0.67
CA ALA A 779 -1.36 16.94 1.21
C ALA A 779 -1.82 17.89 0.08
N SER A 780 -3.06 18.36 0.19
CA SER A 780 -3.58 19.54 -0.52
C SER A 780 -3.18 19.68 -2.00
N GLY A 781 -3.49 18.68 -2.83
CA GLY A 781 -3.62 18.92 -4.27
C GLY A 781 -4.59 20.07 -4.56
N LEU A 782 -5.62 20.21 -3.72
CA LEU A 782 -6.56 21.34 -3.65
C LEU A 782 -5.93 22.73 -3.36
N GLN A 783 -4.60 22.85 -3.22
CA GLN A 783 -3.88 24.13 -3.17
C GLN A 783 -2.83 24.30 -4.30
N GLN A 784 -2.84 23.41 -5.30
CA GLN A 784 -2.14 23.58 -6.59
C GLN A 784 -3.09 23.56 -7.79
N PHE A 785 -4.41 23.64 -7.55
CA PHE A 785 -5.45 23.66 -8.58
C PHE A 785 -6.36 24.90 -8.42
N ALA A 786 -5.76 26.07 -8.62
CA ALA A 786 -6.41 27.37 -8.77
C ALA A 786 -5.85 28.05 -10.02
#